data_AF-A0A2D4GUS4-F1
#
_entry.id   AF-A0A2D4GUS4-F1
#
_cell.length_a   1.000
_cell.length_b   1.000
_cell.length_c   1.000
_cell.angle_alpha   90.00
_cell.angle_beta   90.00
_cell.angle_gamma   90.00
#
_symmetry.space_group_name_H-M   'P 1'
#
loop_
_entity.id
_entity.type
_entity.pdbx_description
1 polymer ?
#
loop_
_entity_poly.entity_id
_entity_poly.type
_entity_poly.pdbx_seq_one_letter_code
_entity_poly.pdbx_strand_id
1 'polypeptide(L)'
;MDKDVSSCQVKSEKSQQKVAGRFTNQTLRYADGDLILTYPGGDSCSSGFQRMTVINFECNQTADNNGKGHPEFNGETDCSYFFTWQTKYACVGEEEGLPCMVSDKKKKYDLTRLIRHSESEENWEAVDINLVEAKKKRFFINVCHKVLQKGEATYCAKDASVCSVDKNNNTRNLGTFMSPPKKIGENIELHYSDGDECAPNKKIETNIILICKPGDLESAPVLINYGYDGCLFEFEWHTAVACVLSKTKGDHCKVSDLQAGVSFDLLPLMNESFSITTSDYTFYISICGSLSNKYCGSESAVCQVKKIGQGSWNLGMPSSQLSYYNGIIQLNYQNGTPYNNVQHTTRSTHITFLCDRDANKSVLEYQEEDNFTYNFKLYTQYACPEIPTECVVTDPKTLKQYDLSSLSLFGNVKENWFAMDNSGENVHKKYYINVCRPLNPIPGCDRRASICEMTFKRGESTGSSKVSNSNLGIARQSPIFEGPGRILLNYTGGSLCIRADDDKSKPFSSLIHLICAKGLLNSSPRFVEMKDCIATFLWETEAACPVTTTQGESQSCSVKDPNTGFLYNLEPLALEKAYIVKGIKKNYMVSICRPAKECGPIHGVEIDDSIGGCETEDLQTIRLVKLNKTLQLSTEGYLSLTYTGPNDSFIITFTCNGSYPGELKFVHEEMNSARNIHNTYFNFYTALACPPVPVDCEVTDSDGNEYDLSDLSRDHEPWIALDTTTDAKKRTFYLNVCRPLPYIPGCPAGVIGACVKYANKSQNLGVIQISPQAATDGSLTILYLSGDKCKDKQQYSTRIIFQC
;
A
#
# COMPACT_ATOMS: atom_id res chain seq x y z
N MET A 1 33.54 9.57 40.81
CA MET A 1 32.65 9.52 39.64
C MET A 1 33.53 9.60 38.42
N ASP A 2 33.50 8.57 37.60
CA ASP A 2 34.22 8.51 36.34
C ASP A 2 33.66 9.61 35.43
N LYS A 3 34.50 10.58 35.02
CA LYS A 3 34.04 11.86 34.44
C LYS A 3 33.50 11.73 33.01
N ASP A 4 33.64 10.55 32.40
CA ASP A 4 33.43 10.35 30.97
C ASP A 4 32.16 9.53 30.63
N VAL A 5 31.30 9.28 31.62
CA VAL A 5 30.11 8.43 31.50
C VAL A 5 28.91 9.23 30.97
N SER A 6 28.31 8.76 29.87
CA SER A 6 27.13 9.38 29.24
C SER A 6 25.82 8.67 29.57
N SER A 7 25.89 7.36 29.75
CA SER A 7 24.73 6.55 30.12
C SER A 7 25.13 5.48 31.13
N CYS A 8 24.20 5.13 32.03
CA CYS A 8 24.42 4.14 33.08
C CYS A 8 23.13 3.36 33.34
N GLN A 9 23.23 2.04 33.31
CA GLN A 9 22.16 1.13 33.70
C GLN A 9 22.15 0.97 35.22
N VAL A 10 20.99 1.19 35.85
CA VAL A 10 20.83 1.06 37.31
C VAL A 10 19.74 0.04 37.62
N LYS A 11 20.03 -0.92 38.50
CA LYS A 11 19.05 -1.92 38.97
C LYS A 11 18.44 -1.47 40.31
N SER A 12 17.18 -1.07 40.28
CA SER A 12 16.46 -0.41 41.39
C SER A 12 16.41 -1.21 42.70
N GLU A 13 16.44 -2.54 42.64
CA GLU A 13 16.30 -3.41 43.82
C GLU A 13 17.64 -3.84 44.48
N LYS A 14 18.78 -3.67 43.80
CA LYS A 14 20.08 -4.20 44.27
C LYS A 14 21.22 -3.18 44.32
N SER A 15 20.93 -1.89 44.12
CA SER A 15 21.92 -0.80 44.10
C SER A 15 23.14 -1.07 43.19
N GLN A 16 22.93 -1.85 42.12
CA GLN A 16 23.96 -2.20 41.15
C GLN A 16 23.90 -1.23 39.97
N GLN A 17 25.02 -0.57 39.68
CA GLN A 17 25.17 0.38 38.58
C GLN A 17 26.20 -0.17 37.58
N LYS A 18 25.91 -0.01 36.29
CA LYS A 18 26.80 -0.40 35.21
C LYS A 18 26.87 0.72 34.18
N VAL A 19 28.07 1.17 33.84
CA VAL A 19 28.27 2.16 32.78
C VAL A 19 27.72 1.57 31.48
N ALA A 20 26.91 2.33 30.75
CA ALA A 20 26.23 1.87 29.53
C ALA A 20 26.65 2.60 28.24
N GLY A 21 27.63 3.50 28.36
CA GLY A 21 28.19 4.28 27.27
C GLY A 21 28.97 5.50 27.79
N ARG A 22 30.02 5.89 27.06
CA ARG A 22 30.90 7.04 27.35
C ARG A 22 30.91 8.01 26.16
N PHE A 23 31.09 9.31 26.41
CA PHE A 23 31.08 10.31 25.32
C PHE A 23 32.41 10.41 24.56
N THR A 24 33.49 9.82 25.08
CA THR A 24 34.85 9.96 24.52
C THR A 24 34.98 9.52 23.06
N ASN A 25 34.18 8.54 22.61
CA ASN A 25 34.10 8.07 21.22
C ASN A 25 32.68 8.15 20.67
N GLN A 26 31.88 9.13 21.11
CA GLN A 26 30.51 9.26 20.62
C GLN A 26 30.47 9.53 19.12
N THR A 27 29.46 8.99 18.43
CA THR A 27 29.20 9.29 17.02
C THR A 27 27.80 9.84 16.87
N LEU A 28 27.67 11.03 16.31
CA LEU A 28 26.40 11.66 15.92
C LEU A 28 26.33 11.64 14.39
N ARG A 29 25.36 10.94 13.81
CA ARG A 29 25.16 10.83 12.36
C ARG A 29 23.77 11.33 11.99
N TYR A 30 23.69 12.12 10.93
CA TYR A 30 22.43 12.56 10.32
C TYR A 30 22.38 12.03 8.88
N ALA A 31 21.36 11.25 8.55
CA ALA A 31 21.13 10.71 7.21
C ALA A 31 19.62 10.59 6.98
N ASP A 32 19.11 11.13 5.87
CA ASP A 32 17.70 11.03 5.43
C ASP A 32 16.64 11.32 6.52
N GLY A 33 16.91 12.29 7.40
CA GLY A 33 15.99 12.70 8.48
C GLY A 33 16.19 11.99 9.81
N ASP A 34 17.01 10.95 9.87
CA ASP A 34 17.34 10.23 11.11
C ASP A 34 18.63 10.76 11.74
N LEU A 35 18.52 11.27 12.98
CA LEU A 35 19.65 11.75 13.77
C LEU A 35 20.01 10.72 14.84
N ILE A 36 21.09 9.97 14.66
CA ILE A 36 21.47 8.87 15.55
C ILE A 36 22.74 9.22 16.33
N LEU A 37 22.67 9.15 17.66
CA LEU A 37 23.81 9.29 18.56
C LEU A 37 24.15 7.97 19.22
N THR A 38 25.40 7.54 19.07
CA THR A 38 25.92 6.32 19.68
C THR A 38 26.96 6.67 20.73
N TYR A 39 26.77 6.18 21.95
CA TYR A 39 27.71 6.22 23.07
C TYR A 39 28.32 4.83 23.31
N PRO A 40 29.49 4.53 22.74
CA PRO A 40 30.20 3.28 22.97
C PRO A 40 30.99 3.27 24.29
N GLY A 41 31.61 2.14 24.65
CA GLY A 41 32.62 2.08 25.71
C GLY A 41 32.13 2.00 27.16
N GLY A 42 30.95 1.42 27.42
CA GLY A 42 30.46 1.15 28.77
C GLY A 42 31.04 -0.11 29.42
N ASP A 43 30.53 -0.46 30.60
CA ASP A 43 30.96 -1.63 31.38
C ASP A 43 30.57 -2.92 30.66
N SER A 44 31.47 -3.90 30.70
CA SER A 44 31.20 -5.24 30.16
C SER A 44 30.00 -5.91 30.84
N CYS A 45 29.13 -6.55 30.05
CA CYS A 45 27.98 -7.29 30.54
C CYS A 45 28.20 -8.82 30.56
N SER A 46 27.20 -9.58 31.00
CA SER A 46 27.30 -11.05 31.15
C SER A 46 27.43 -11.80 29.84
N SER A 47 26.95 -11.21 28.74
CA SER A 47 27.21 -11.67 27.38
C SER A 47 28.48 -11.05 26.84
N GLY A 48 29.48 -10.62 27.62
CA GLY A 48 30.77 -10.12 27.08
C GLY A 48 30.74 -8.77 26.35
N PHE A 49 29.55 -8.28 25.95
CA PHE A 49 29.38 -7.03 25.24
C PHE A 49 29.80 -5.81 26.08
N GLN A 50 30.50 -4.84 25.48
CA GLN A 50 30.67 -3.53 26.11
C GLN A 50 29.34 -2.80 25.98
N ARG A 51 28.74 -2.47 27.13
CA ARG A 51 27.46 -1.78 27.10
C ARG A 51 27.60 -0.50 26.30
N MET A 52 26.75 -0.35 25.30
CA MET A 52 26.69 0.86 24.50
C MET A 52 25.25 1.34 24.42
N THR A 53 25.10 2.64 24.20
CA THR A 53 23.79 3.27 24.14
C THR A 53 23.63 3.91 22.77
N VAL A 54 22.63 3.48 22.03
CA VAL A 54 22.25 4.06 20.74
C VAL A 54 20.96 4.84 20.97
N ILE A 55 21.00 6.12 20.64
CA ILE A 55 19.88 7.05 20.77
C ILE A 55 19.50 7.48 19.37
N ASN A 56 18.33 7.04 18.92
CA ASN A 56 17.70 7.63 17.75
C ASN A 56 16.97 8.90 18.19
N PHE A 57 17.40 10.06 17.70
CA PHE A 57 16.70 11.29 17.97
C PHE A 57 15.57 11.48 16.96
N GLU A 58 14.37 11.64 17.49
CA GLU A 58 13.21 12.04 16.73
C GLU A 58 12.97 13.52 16.99
N CYS A 59 12.74 14.29 15.95
CA CYS A 59 12.41 15.69 16.15
C CYS A 59 10.99 15.81 16.76
N ASN A 60 10.86 16.60 17.83
CA ASN A 60 9.56 16.91 18.46
C ASN A 60 9.58 18.35 19.01
N GLN A 61 8.97 19.28 18.27
CA GLN A 61 8.92 20.71 18.63
C GLN A 61 8.16 20.98 19.94
N THR A 62 7.26 20.07 20.33
CA THR A 62 6.44 20.15 21.56
C THR A 62 7.00 19.30 22.70
N ALA A 63 8.22 18.78 22.57
CA ALA A 63 8.83 17.94 23.58
C ALA A 63 8.78 18.63 24.96
N ASP A 64 8.43 17.85 25.97
CA ASP A 64 8.34 18.29 27.36
C ASP A 64 9.72 18.75 27.88
N ASN A 65 9.76 19.35 29.08
CA ASN A 65 11.00 19.84 29.68
C ASN A 65 11.73 20.90 28.83
N ASN A 66 11.01 21.95 28.41
CA ASN A 66 11.49 23.05 27.55
C ASN A 66 12.10 22.58 26.22
N GLY A 67 11.41 21.65 25.53
CA GLY A 67 11.83 21.14 24.23
C GLY A 67 12.93 20.09 24.29
N LYS A 68 13.40 19.68 25.48
CA LYS A 68 14.45 18.65 25.58
C LYS A 68 13.89 17.24 25.44
N GLY A 69 12.64 17.03 25.83
CA GLY A 69 12.03 15.71 25.91
C GLY A 69 12.73 14.78 26.87
N HIS A 70 12.46 13.48 26.73
CA HIS A 70 13.10 12.42 27.50
C HIS A 70 13.40 11.20 26.61
N PRO A 71 14.48 10.45 26.91
CA PRO A 71 14.81 9.23 26.18
C PRO A 71 13.89 8.08 26.60
N GLU A 72 13.21 7.47 25.63
CA GLU A 72 12.41 6.25 25.79
C GLU A 72 13.22 5.01 25.41
N PHE A 73 13.19 3.98 26.25
CA PHE A 73 13.93 2.74 26.00
C PHE A 73 13.14 1.78 25.09
N ASN A 74 13.68 1.47 23.90
CA ASN A 74 13.02 0.62 22.90
C ASN A 74 13.31 -0.88 23.07
N GLY A 75 14.44 -1.21 23.67
CA GLY A 75 14.86 -2.59 23.85
C GLY A 75 16.36 -2.71 24.02
N GLU A 76 16.76 -3.88 24.49
CA GLU A 76 18.15 -4.29 24.65
C GLU A 76 18.37 -5.53 23.80
N THR A 77 19.47 -5.55 23.06
CA THR A 77 19.99 -6.76 22.41
C THR A 77 21.48 -6.73 22.63
N ASP A 78 22.02 -7.80 23.19
CA ASP A 78 23.46 -7.94 23.35
C ASP A 78 24.11 -6.74 24.08
N CYS A 79 23.47 -6.27 25.16
CA CYS A 79 23.90 -5.14 26.00
C CYS A 79 24.07 -3.80 25.29
N SER A 80 23.58 -3.69 24.06
CA SER A 80 23.31 -2.45 23.39
C SER A 80 21.91 -1.99 23.76
N TYR A 81 21.82 -0.79 24.33
CA TYR A 81 20.57 -0.17 24.75
C TYR A 81 20.11 0.80 23.68
N PHE A 82 18.94 0.52 23.11
CA PHE A 82 18.35 1.37 22.09
C PHE A 82 17.34 2.29 22.74
N PHE A 83 17.51 3.59 22.54
CA PHE A 83 16.60 4.62 22.97
C PHE A 83 16.11 5.41 21.78
N THR A 84 14.89 5.89 21.89
CA THR A 84 14.31 6.90 21.02
C THR A 84 14.15 8.14 21.87
N TRP A 85 14.69 9.25 21.42
CA TRP A 85 14.63 10.49 22.17
C TRP A 85 13.98 11.57 21.32
N GLN A 86 12.72 11.84 21.63
CA GLN A 86 11.97 12.91 21.03
C GLN A 86 12.43 14.25 21.60
N THR A 87 12.99 15.13 20.78
CA THR A 87 13.54 16.40 21.26
C THR A 87 13.46 17.49 20.20
N LYS A 88 13.19 18.73 20.64
CA LYS A 88 13.16 19.92 19.77
C LYS A 88 14.53 20.21 19.16
N TYR A 89 15.61 19.77 19.81
CA TYR A 89 16.98 20.07 19.39
C TYR A 89 17.51 19.12 18.30
N ALA A 90 16.78 18.06 17.98
CA ALA A 90 17.08 17.16 16.86
C ALA A 90 16.46 17.65 15.54
N CYS A 91 15.69 18.72 15.60
CA CYS A 91 15.09 19.37 14.46
C CYS A 91 16.18 20.17 13.73
N VAL A 92 16.75 19.60 12.66
CA VAL A 92 17.73 20.28 11.80
C VAL A 92 17.03 21.46 11.13
N GLY A 93 17.70 22.61 11.08
CA GLY A 93 17.15 23.90 10.66
C GLY A 93 16.85 24.03 9.15
N GLU A 94 16.01 23.17 8.63
CA GLU A 94 14.93 23.59 7.74
C GLU A 94 13.65 23.64 8.60
N GLU A 95 12.72 24.54 8.34
CA GLU A 95 11.57 24.79 9.23
C GLU A 95 10.59 23.61 9.40
N GLU A 96 10.90 22.41 8.90
CA GLU A 96 10.04 21.22 8.95
C GLU A 96 10.65 20.11 9.83
N GLY A 97 10.96 20.47 11.07
CA GLY A 97 11.23 19.52 12.13
C GLY A 97 9.94 18.89 12.68
N LEU A 98 9.25 18.06 11.92
CA LEU A 98 8.11 17.29 12.42
C LEU A 98 8.22 15.84 11.93
N PRO A 99 8.05 14.84 12.81
CA PRO A 99 8.24 13.45 12.46
C PRO A 99 7.11 12.99 11.54
N CYS A 100 7.44 12.31 10.44
CA CYS A 100 6.45 11.69 9.54
C CYS A 100 6.16 10.23 9.91
N MET A 101 6.06 9.96 11.21
CA MET A 101 5.82 8.63 11.77
C MET A 101 4.75 8.71 12.84
N VAL A 102 3.98 7.62 12.98
CA VAL A 102 2.93 7.49 13.99
C VAL A 102 3.23 6.29 14.86
N SER A 103 3.12 6.48 16.18
CA SER A 103 3.16 5.38 17.14
C SER A 103 1.82 5.30 17.88
N ASP A 104 1.20 4.12 17.84
CA ASP A 104 0.03 3.79 18.66
C ASP A 104 0.38 2.59 19.55
N LYS A 105 0.68 2.88 20.82
CA LYS A 105 1.17 1.90 21.80
C LYS A 105 2.47 1.24 21.33
N LYS A 106 2.41 -0.01 20.87
CA LYS A 106 3.56 -0.78 20.33
C LYS A 106 3.54 -0.89 18.81
N LYS A 107 2.49 -0.40 18.15
CA LYS A 107 2.36 -0.40 16.70
C LYS A 107 3.01 0.87 16.15
N LYS A 108 3.83 0.70 15.12
CA LYS A 108 4.47 1.81 14.41
C LYS A 108 3.96 1.87 12.98
N TYR A 109 3.88 3.08 12.45
CA TYR A 109 3.49 3.39 11.08
C TYR A 109 4.47 4.44 10.55
N ASP A 110 4.93 4.25 9.32
CA ASP A 110 5.96 5.08 8.70
C ASP A 110 5.44 5.60 7.36
N LEU A 111 5.23 6.92 7.30
CA LEU A 111 4.68 7.62 6.15
C LEU A 111 5.77 8.20 5.24
N THR A 112 7.06 8.05 5.60
CA THR A 112 8.20 8.65 4.87
C THR A 112 8.24 8.27 3.39
N ARG A 113 7.68 7.12 3.03
CA ARG A 113 7.60 6.61 1.67
C ARG A 113 6.68 7.38 0.73
N LEU A 114 5.77 8.19 1.28
CA LEU A 114 4.94 9.10 0.48
C LEU A 114 5.54 10.50 0.36
N ILE A 115 6.64 10.79 1.08
CA ILE A 115 7.30 12.08 0.97
C ILE A 115 8.01 12.16 -0.39
N ARG A 116 7.83 13.28 -1.08
CA ARG A 116 8.54 13.61 -2.33
C ARG A 116 9.61 14.65 -2.03
N HIS A 117 10.88 14.29 -2.21
CA HIS A 117 12.03 15.10 -1.78
C HIS A 117 12.84 15.69 -2.94
N SER A 118 12.87 15.03 -4.09
CA SER A 118 13.89 15.29 -5.13
C SER A 118 13.31 15.88 -6.43
N GLU A 119 14.20 16.51 -7.23
CA GLU A 119 13.87 17.04 -8.56
C GLU A 119 13.40 15.97 -9.56
N SER A 120 13.74 14.70 -9.32
CA SER A 120 13.36 13.57 -10.17
C SER A 120 11.93 13.09 -9.93
N GLU A 121 11.30 13.50 -8.82
CA GLU A 121 9.97 13.10 -8.42
C GLU A 121 8.91 14.12 -8.86
N GLU A 122 7.64 13.73 -8.73
CA GLU A 122 6.46 14.56 -8.98
C GLU A 122 5.59 14.57 -7.72
N ASN A 123 4.81 15.65 -7.54
CA ASN A 123 3.84 15.72 -6.45
C ASN A 123 2.73 14.69 -6.66
N TRP A 124 2.07 14.30 -5.58
CA TRP A 124 0.82 13.56 -5.67
C TRP A 124 -0.28 14.50 -6.15
N GLU A 125 -1.11 14.05 -7.10
CA GLU A 125 -2.26 14.79 -7.61
C GLU A 125 -3.55 14.11 -7.18
N ALA A 126 -4.31 14.77 -6.29
CA ALA A 126 -5.54 14.20 -5.76
C ALA A 126 -6.66 14.16 -6.80
N VAL A 127 -7.47 13.11 -6.75
CA VAL A 127 -8.63 12.91 -7.61
C VAL A 127 -9.81 13.75 -7.12
N ASP A 128 -10.34 14.60 -8.01
CA ASP A 128 -11.49 15.46 -7.77
C ASP A 128 -12.78 14.82 -8.32
N ILE A 129 -13.55 14.23 -7.41
CA ILE A 129 -14.84 13.57 -7.69
C ILE A 129 -16.04 14.54 -7.72
N ASN A 130 -15.79 15.86 -7.66
CA ASN A 130 -16.89 16.84 -7.74
C ASN A 130 -17.65 16.73 -9.07
N LEU A 131 -18.97 16.67 -8.96
CA LEU A 131 -19.91 16.56 -10.09
C LEU A 131 -19.89 17.78 -11.02
N VAL A 132 -19.48 18.96 -10.53
CA VAL A 132 -19.56 20.21 -11.29
C VAL A 132 -18.24 20.48 -12.01
N GLU A 133 -18.18 20.18 -13.31
CA GLU A 133 -16.99 20.37 -14.16
C GLU A 133 -16.41 21.80 -14.14
N ALA A 134 -17.26 22.83 -13.92
CA ALA A 134 -16.84 24.22 -13.81
C ALA A 134 -16.10 24.54 -12.51
N LYS A 135 -16.22 23.69 -11.48
CA LYS A 135 -15.56 23.85 -10.18
C LYS A 135 -14.32 22.97 -10.03
N LYS A 136 -14.04 22.09 -11.01
CA LYS A 136 -12.88 21.19 -10.94
C LYS A 136 -11.58 21.97 -10.89
N LYS A 137 -10.70 21.53 -10.00
CA LYS A 137 -9.35 22.05 -9.81
C LYS A 137 -8.38 20.89 -9.71
N ARG A 138 -7.10 21.17 -9.89
CA ARG A 138 -6.02 20.22 -9.61
C ARG A 138 -5.55 20.46 -8.19
N PHE A 139 -5.32 19.38 -7.44
CA PHE A 139 -4.91 19.45 -6.05
C PHE A 139 -3.59 18.70 -5.90
N PHE A 140 -2.50 19.44 -5.67
CA PHE A 140 -1.17 18.89 -5.46
C PHE A 140 -0.92 18.74 -3.96
N ILE A 141 -0.50 17.54 -3.57
CA ILE A 141 -0.25 17.17 -2.18
C ILE A 141 1.18 16.64 -2.05
N ASN A 142 1.85 17.04 -0.98
CA ASN A 142 3.03 16.33 -0.49
C ASN A 142 2.80 15.93 0.96
N VAL A 143 3.27 14.74 1.33
CA VAL A 143 3.07 14.20 2.67
C VAL A 143 4.21 14.68 3.56
N CYS A 144 3.89 15.27 4.72
CA CYS A 144 4.87 15.74 5.71
C CYS A 144 5.97 16.67 5.16
N HIS A 145 5.72 17.32 4.03
CA HIS A 145 6.70 18.15 3.34
C HIS A 145 5.97 19.18 2.47
N LYS A 146 6.65 20.25 2.07
CA LYS A 146 6.14 21.20 1.07
C LYS A 146 5.96 20.58 -0.32
N VAL A 147 4.95 21.05 -1.05
CA VAL A 147 4.73 20.74 -2.47
C VAL A 147 5.93 21.18 -3.29
N LEU A 148 6.39 20.32 -4.19
CA LEU A 148 7.47 20.62 -5.12
C LEU A 148 6.97 21.65 -6.15
N GLN A 149 7.67 22.79 -6.26
CA GLN A 149 7.33 23.84 -7.24
C GLN A 149 7.75 23.42 -8.67
N LYS A 150 7.08 22.41 -9.24
CA LYS A 150 7.40 21.81 -10.54
C LYS A 150 6.13 21.60 -11.36
N GLY A 151 6.29 21.63 -12.69
CA GLY A 151 5.21 21.41 -13.64
C GLY A 151 4.08 22.41 -13.39
N GLU A 152 2.90 21.88 -13.11
CA GLU A 152 1.67 22.67 -12.97
C GLU A 152 1.52 23.25 -11.55
N ALA A 153 2.36 22.80 -10.61
CA ALA A 153 2.48 23.33 -9.24
C ALA A 153 3.58 24.41 -9.11
N THR A 154 4.18 24.87 -10.20
CA THR A 154 5.32 25.82 -10.19
C THR A 154 5.04 27.10 -9.40
N TYR A 155 3.80 27.60 -9.43
CA TYR A 155 3.40 28.85 -8.76
C TYR A 155 2.77 28.66 -7.38
N CYS A 156 2.71 27.42 -6.87
CA CYS A 156 2.23 27.16 -5.51
C CYS A 156 3.11 27.86 -4.46
N ALA A 157 2.52 28.23 -3.33
CA ALA A 157 3.27 28.85 -2.23
C ALA A 157 4.38 27.91 -1.73
N LYS A 158 5.53 28.47 -1.33
CA LYS A 158 6.75 27.69 -1.01
C LYS A 158 6.61 26.80 0.24
N ASP A 159 5.71 27.20 1.12
CA ASP A 159 5.37 26.58 2.40
C ASP A 159 4.10 25.71 2.32
N ALA A 160 3.40 25.71 1.18
CA ALA A 160 2.19 24.91 1.01
C ALA A 160 2.54 23.42 0.95
N SER A 161 1.88 22.61 1.78
CA SER A 161 1.89 21.15 1.69
C SER A 161 0.70 20.62 0.88
N VAL A 162 -0.34 21.44 0.73
CA VAL A 162 -1.47 21.19 -0.16
C VAL A 162 -1.75 22.46 -0.96
N CYS A 163 -1.77 22.33 -2.28
CA CYS A 163 -1.99 23.44 -3.20
C CYS A 163 -3.10 23.10 -4.20
N SER A 164 -4.01 24.04 -4.45
CA SER A 164 -4.96 23.92 -5.56
C SER A 164 -4.59 24.83 -6.72
N VAL A 165 -4.81 24.36 -7.94
CA VAL A 165 -4.61 25.10 -9.19
C VAL A 165 -5.88 25.02 -10.03
N ASP A 166 -6.45 26.18 -10.38
CA ASP A 166 -7.64 26.26 -11.23
C ASP A 166 -7.30 26.30 -12.73
N LYS A 167 -8.32 26.30 -13.60
CA LYS A 167 -8.15 26.36 -15.07
C LYS A 167 -7.49 27.66 -15.58
N ASN A 168 -7.43 28.71 -14.75
CA ASN A 168 -6.76 29.97 -15.07
C ASN A 168 -5.34 30.01 -14.49
N ASN A 169 -4.83 28.89 -13.97
CA ASN A 169 -3.56 28.76 -13.28
C ASN A 169 -3.46 29.61 -12.00
N ASN A 170 -4.60 29.98 -11.39
CA ASN A 170 -4.57 30.60 -10.07
C ASN A 170 -4.31 29.52 -9.02
N THR A 171 -3.32 29.77 -8.18
CA THR A 171 -2.92 28.87 -7.12
C THR A 171 -3.48 29.32 -5.78
N ARG A 172 -3.84 28.37 -4.91
CA ARG A 172 -4.25 28.66 -3.53
C ARG A 172 -3.57 27.69 -2.57
N ASN A 173 -3.01 28.22 -1.48
CA ASN A 173 -2.47 27.43 -0.38
C ASN A 173 -3.64 26.88 0.45
N LEU A 174 -3.76 25.55 0.52
CA LEU A 174 -4.83 24.86 1.27
C LEU A 174 -4.34 24.32 2.62
N GLY A 175 -3.08 24.56 2.98
CA GLY A 175 -2.52 24.19 4.26
C GLY A 175 -1.02 23.89 4.17
N THR A 176 -0.35 24.08 5.30
CA THR A 176 1.07 23.87 5.53
C THR A 176 1.27 22.80 6.60
N PHE A 177 2.41 22.12 6.57
CA PHE A 177 2.72 21.03 7.50
C PHE A 177 3.13 21.57 8.88
N MET A 178 2.13 21.81 9.73
CA MET A 178 2.32 22.42 11.05
C MET A 178 2.26 21.41 12.21
N SER A 179 1.79 20.18 11.97
CA SER A 179 1.65 19.17 13.03
C SER A 179 1.90 17.74 12.51
N PRO A 180 2.45 16.84 13.34
CA PRO A 180 2.74 15.49 12.92
C PRO A 180 1.46 14.67 12.72
N PRO A 181 1.50 13.60 11.91
CA PRO A 181 0.37 12.69 11.72
C PRO A 181 -0.08 12.07 13.04
N LYS A 182 -1.38 11.79 13.16
CA LYS A 182 -2.00 11.24 14.37
C LYS A 182 -2.78 9.97 14.08
N LYS A 183 -2.80 9.05 15.02
CA LYS A 183 -3.70 7.87 14.98
C LYS A 183 -5.08 8.27 15.49
N ILE A 184 -6.12 8.15 14.65
CA ILE A 184 -7.51 8.37 15.05
C ILE A 184 -8.33 7.13 14.73
N GLY A 185 -8.81 6.44 15.77
CA GLY A 185 -9.48 5.15 15.61
C GLY A 185 -8.60 4.14 14.87
N GLU A 186 -9.09 3.60 13.74
CA GLU A 186 -8.36 2.68 12.87
C GLU A 186 -7.57 3.37 11.75
N ASN A 187 -7.72 4.68 11.56
CA ASN A 187 -7.06 5.44 10.49
C ASN A 187 -5.86 6.27 11.02
N ILE A 188 -5.08 6.83 10.10
CA ILE A 188 -4.07 7.86 10.37
C ILE A 188 -4.55 9.16 9.74
N GLU A 189 -4.47 10.27 10.45
CA GLU A 189 -4.88 11.58 9.95
C GLU A 189 -3.69 12.55 9.90
N LEU A 190 -3.55 13.23 8.77
CA LEU A 190 -2.65 14.36 8.56
C LEU A 190 -3.49 15.64 8.55
N HIS A 191 -3.16 16.58 9.43
CA HIS A 191 -3.84 17.87 9.51
C HIS A 191 -2.87 18.98 9.08
N TYR A 192 -3.19 19.60 7.94
CA TYR A 192 -2.50 20.77 7.41
C TYR A 192 -3.33 22.02 7.72
N SER A 193 -2.68 23.03 8.29
CA SER A 193 -3.34 24.27 8.72
C SER A 193 -2.62 25.48 8.15
N ASP A 194 -3.01 26.69 8.55
CA ASP A 194 -2.36 27.93 8.12
C ASP A 194 -2.36 28.19 6.60
N GLY A 195 -3.36 27.69 5.88
CA GLY A 195 -3.55 28.01 4.46
C GLY A 195 -3.96 29.46 4.20
N ASP A 196 -4.37 29.75 2.96
CA ASP A 196 -4.86 31.07 2.59
C ASP A 196 -6.13 31.44 3.38
N GLU A 197 -6.38 32.74 3.53
CA GLU A 197 -7.60 33.21 4.18
C GLU A 197 -8.84 32.83 3.33
N CYS A 198 -9.85 32.26 3.98
CA CYS A 198 -11.11 31.82 3.34
C CYS A 198 -12.32 32.59 3.84
N ALA A 199 -12.29 33.04 5.10
CA ALA A 199 -13.27 33.94 5.69
C ALA A 199 -12.53 34.86 6.70
N PRO A 200 -13.13 35.98 7.14
CA PRO A 200 -12.47 36.90 8.05
C PRO A 200 -11.96 36.18 9.30
N ASN A 201 -10.64 36.22 9.53
CA ASN A 201 -9.96 35.51 10.63
C ASN A 201 -10.06 33.98 10.59
N LYS A 202 -10.36 33.37 9.43
CA LYS A 202 -10.36 31.92 9.24
C LYS A 202 -9.48 31.56 8.06
N LYS A 203 -8.54 30.66 8.29
CA LYS A 203 -7.65 30.10 7.27
C LYS A 203 -8.15 28.75 6.81
N ILE A 204 -7.71 28.35 5.62
CA ILE A 204 -8.01 27.02 5.09
C ILE A 204 -7.24 25.97 5.88
N GLU A 205 -7.93 24.86 6.16
CA GLU A 205 -7.39 23.64 6.74
C GLU A 205 -7.67 22.47 5.81
N THR A 206 -6.75 21.51 5.78
CA THR A 206 -6.88 20.27 5.02
C THR A 206 -6.65 19.07 5.95
N ASN A 207 -7.58 18.12 5.93
CA ASN A 207 -7.45 16.82 6.59
C ASN A 207 -7.23 15.73 5.53
N ILE A 208 -6.17 14.94 5.66
CA ILE A 208 -5.97 13.74 4.85
C ILE A 208 -6.10 12.52 5.75
N ILE A 209 -7.09 11.68 5.45
CA ILE A 209 -7.42 10.45 6.17
C ILE A 209 -6.79 9.28 5.43
N LEU A 210 -5.72 8.73 5.98
CA LEU A 210 -5.05 7.54 5.45
C LEU A 210 -5.68 6.26 6.00
N ILE A 211 -6.07 5.37 5.09
CA ILE A 211 -6.71 4.08 5.37
C ILE A 211 -5.78 2.97 4.90
N CYS A 212 -5.53 1.98 5.75
CA CYS A 212 -4.65 0.85 5.40
C CYS A 212 -5.25 0.02 4.26
N LYS A 213 -4.56 0.03 3.11
CA LYS A 213 -4.77 -0.91 2.00
C LYS A 213 -3.46 -1.65 1.73
N PRO A 214 -3.32 -2.90 2.19
CA PRO A 214 -2.06 -3.65 2.09
C PRO A 214 -1.50 -3.67 0.68
N GLY A 215 -0.24 -3.28 0.52
CA GLY A 215 0.47 -3.35 -0.77
C GLY A 215 0.27 -2.20 -1.76
N ASP A 216 -0.75 -1.39 -1.57
CA ASP A 216 -1.13 -0.32 -2.48
C ASP A 216 -0.37 0.98 -2.18
N LEU A 217 0.44 1.44 -3.13
CA LEU A 217 1.21 2.69 -3.03
C LEU A 217 1.01 3.56 -4.26
N GLU A 218 0.24 3.06 -5.23
CA GLU A 218 0.09 3.64 -6.56
C GLU A 218 -1.19 4.48 -6.67
N SER A 219 -2.18 4.23 -5.80
CA SER A 219 -3.42 5.02 -5.69
C SER A 219 -3.18 6.44 -5.23
N ALA A 220 -3.96 7.38 -5.75
CA ALA A 220 -3.96 8.78 -5.36
C ALA A 220 -4.93 9.08 -4.20
N PRO A 221 -4.75 10.19 -3.46
CA PRO A 221 -5.76 10.68 -2.53
C PRO A 221 -7.01 11.16 -3.28
N VAL A 222 -8.20 10.95 -2.71
CA VAL A 222 -9.47 11.36 -3.31
C VAL A 222 -10.10 12.46 -2.46
N LEU A 223 -10.50 13.57 -3.09
CA LEU A 223 -11.20 14.66 -2.40
C LEU A 223 -12.64 14.24 -2.07
N ILE A 224 -12.91 13.88 -0.82
CA ILE A 224 -14.23 13.37 -0.40
C ILE A 224 -15.18 14.46 0.12
N ASN A 225 -14.63 15.57 0.62
CA ASN A 225 -15.43 16.67 1.13
C ASN A 225 -14.74 18.01 0.91
N TYR A 226 -15.56 19.03 0.63
CA TYR A 226 -15.16 20.42 0.56
C TYR A 226 -16.19 21.24 1.34
N GLY A 227 -15.74 21.81 2.46
CA GLY A 227 -16.58 22.58 3.36
C GLY A 227 -17.32 23.70 2.63
N TYR A 228 -18.59 23.92 2.96
CA TYR A 228 -19.45 24.91 2.29
C TYR A 228 -18.95 26.36 2.37
N ASP A 229 -18.12 26.65 3.38
CA ASP A 229 -17.45 27.95 3.57
C ASP A 229 -16.12 28.07 2.80
N GLY A 230 -15.66 26.98 2.19
CA GLY A 230 -14.40 26.90 1.47
C GLY A 230 -13.15 26.97 2.35
N CYS A 231 -13.30 26.64 3.62
CA CYS A 231 -12.23 26.65 4.62
C CYS A 231 -11.74 25.26 5.05
N LEU A 232 -12.44 24.19 4.65
CA LEU A 232 -12.06 22.82 5.00
C LEU A 232 -12.03 21.94 3.74
N PHE A 233 -10.96 21.17 3.58
CA PHE A 233 -10.83 20.15 2.55
C PHE A 233 -10.53 18.82 3.23
N GLU A 234 -11.24 17.76 2.84
CA GLU A 234 -10.99 16.42 3.36
C GLU A 234 -10.67 15.46 2.21
N PHE A 235 -9.52 14.81 2.32
CA PHE A 235 -9.07 13.78 1.40
C PHE A 235 -9.08 12.43 2.08
N GLU A 236 -9.49 11.40 1.36
CA GLU A 236 -9.35 10.00 1.77
C GLU A 236 -8.28 9.34 0.90
N TRP A 237 -7.36 8.60 1.52
CA TRP A 237 -6.28 7.94 0.79
C TRP A 237 -6.09 6.52 1.29
N HIS A 238 -6.36 5.56 0.41
CA HIS A 238 -6.12 4.14 0.68
C HIS A 238 -4.68 3.82 0.30
N THR A 239 -3.86 3.43 1.28
CA THR A 239 -2.43 3.23 1.06
C THR A 239 -1.81 2.24 2.06
N ALA A 240 -0.75 1.55 1.65
CA ALA A 240 0.00 0.60 2.45
C ALA A 240 0.77 1.26 3.60
N VAL A 241 1.11 2.55 3.52
CA VAL A 241 1.83 3.24 4.62
C VAL A 241 0.97 3.43 5.86
N ALA A 242 -0.36 3.37 5.73
CA ALA A 242 -1.28 3.38 6.85
C ALA A 242 -1.39 2.01 7.55
N CYS A 243 -0.75 0.97 7.01
CA CYS A 243 -0.72 -0.36 7.61
C CYS A 243 0.37 -0.46 8.69
N VAL A 244 0.13 -1.31 9.68
CA VAL A 244 1.05 -1.51 10.82
C VAL A 244 2.35 -2.14 10.34
N LEU A 245 3.49 -1.57 10.73
CA LEU A 245 4.79 -2.19 10.48
C LEU A 245 4.98 -3.45 11.31
N SER A 246 5.43 -4.52 10.66
CA SER A 246 5.65 -5.81 11.30
C SER A 246 7.10 -6.27 11.20
N LYS A 247 7.56 -7.09 12.15
CA LYS A 247 8.86 -7.76 12.04
C LYS A 247 8.69 -8.98 11.14
N THR A 248 9.32 -8.95 9.98
CA THR A 248 9.23 -10.05 9.01
C THR A 248 10.56 -10.79 8.93
N LYS A 249 10.50 -12.10 8.73
CA LYS A 249 11.65 -12.93 8.40
C LYS A 249 11.48 -13.48 7.00
N GLY A 250 12.57 -13.54 6.26
CA GLY A 250 12.64 -14.12 4.94
C GLY A 250 13.80 -15.10 4.82
N ASP A 251 13.88 -15.78 3.69
CA ASP A 251 14.90 -16.79 3.40
C ASP A 251 15.28 -16.71 1.92
N HIS A 252 16.27 -17.48 1.48
CA HIS A 252 16.85 -17.42 0.13
C HIS A 252 17.34 -16.02 -0.24
N CYS A 253 17.86 -15.26 0.74
CA CYS A 253 18.35 -13.90 0.58
C CYS A 253 17.27 -12.87 0.19
N LYS A 254 16.01 -13.17 0.48
CA LYS A 254 14.88 -12.27 0.22
C LYS A 254 14.05 -12.09 1.47
N VAL A 255 13.50 -10.89 1.66
CA VAL A 255 12.56 -10.60 2.75
C VAL A 255 11.53 -9.59 2.28
N SER A 256 10.26 -9.82 2.61
CA SER A 256 9.15 -8.96 2.20
C SER A 256 8.20 -8.69 3.34
N ASP A 257 7.69 -7.46 3.42
CA ASP A 257 6.53 -7.11 4.22
C ASP A 257 5.37 -6.80 3.26
N LEU A 258 4.44 -7.76 3.20
CA LEU A 258 3.26 -7.71 2.33
C LEU A 258 2.24 -6.68 2.78
N GLN A 259 2.21 -6.33 4.07
CA GLN A 259 1.30 -5.27 4.53
C GLN A 259 1.82 -3.91 4.09
N ALA A 260 3.12 -3.70 4.26
CA ALA A 260 3.79 -2.46 3.88
C ALA A 260 4.05 -2.34 2.36
N GLY A 261 3.82 -3.38 1.56
CA GLY A 261 4.05 -3.26 0.12
C GLY A 261 5.52 -3.29 -0.30
N VAL A 262 6.41 -3.91 0.50
CA VAL A 262 7.86 -3.91 0.26
C VAL A 262 8.43 -5.31 0.13
N SER A 263 9.39 -5.46 -0.79
CA SER A 263 10.14 -6.70 -0.99
C SER A 263 11.60 -6.36 -1.29
N PHE A 264 12.50 -6.99 -0.55
CA PHE A 264 13.94 -6.80 -0.65
C PHE A 264 14.57 -8.10 -1.15
N ASP A 265 15.37 -7.99 -2.21
CA ASP A 265 16.11 -9.10 -2.81
C ASP A 265 17.59 -8.74 -2.78
N LEU A 266 18.33 -9.44 -1.91
CA LEU A 266 19.75 -9.25 -1.72
C LEU A 266 20.59 -10.27 -2.51
N LEU A 267 19.97 -11.10 -3.38
CA LEU A 267 20.70 -12.04 -4.25
C LEU A 267 21.81 -11.40 -5.09
N PRO A 268 21.67 -10.16 -5.63
CA PRO A 268 22.77 -9.53 -6.37
C PRO A 268 24.06 -9.41 -5.56
N LEU A 269 23.95 -9.28 -4.23
CA LEU A 269 25.09 -9.20 -3.32
C LEU A 269 25.77 -10.55 -3.09
N MET A 270 25.15 -11.69 -3.43
CA MET A 270 25.77 -13.01 -3.30
C MET A 270 26.97 -13.19 -4.23
N ASN A 271 26.94 -12.54 -5.39
CA ASN A 271 28.02 -12.60 -6.38
C ASN A 271 29.11 -11.54 -6.12
N GLU A 272 28.91 -10.66 -5.13
CA GLU A 272 29.89 -9.68 -4.71
C GLU A 272 30.72 -10.22 -3.54
N SER A 273 32.04 -10.10 -3.64
CA SER A 273 32.94 -10.41 -2.53
C SER A 273 33.32 -9.13 -1.81
N PHE A 274 32.96 -9.03 -0.54
CA PHE A 274 33.32 -7.87 0.28
C PHE A 274 34.60 -8.15 1.06
N SER A 275 35.46 -7.15 1.15
CA SER A 275 36.63 -7.21 2.02
C SER A 275 36.86 -5.88 2.72
N ILE A 276 37.14 -5.93 4.01
CA ILE A 276 37.53 -4.76 4.79
C ILE A 276 38.76 -5.06 5.63
N THR A 277 39.65 -4.08 5.70
CA THR A 277 40.98 -4.25 6.23
C THR A 277 41.17 -3.31 7.43
N THR A 278 41.43 -3.86 8.61
CA THR A 278 41.72 -3.10 9.85
C THR A 278 43.23 -3.03 10.11
N SER A 279 43.67 -2.58 11.28
CA SER A 279 45.09 -2.56 11.67
C SER A 279 45.73 -3.94 11.58
N ASP A 280 45.04 -4.98 12.08
CA ASP A 280 45.61 -6.30 12.34
C ASP A 280 45.04 -7.41 11.46
N TYR A 281 43.84 -7.21 10.92
CA TYR A 281 43.09 -8.25 10.20
C TYR A 281 42.53 -7.75 8.87
N THR A 282 42.28 -8.70 7.99
CA THR A 282 41.44 -8.53 6.80
C THR A 282 40.24 -9.45 6.94
N PHE A 283 39.05 -8.89 6.81
CA PHE A 283 37.79 -9.60 6.83
C PHE A 283 37.33 -9.81 5.39
N TYR A 284 37.00 -11.04 5.04
CA TYR A 284 36.33 -11.41 3.79
C TYR A 284 34.90 -11.81 4.13
N ILE A 285 33.92 -11.32 3.38
CA ILE A 285 32.50 -11.52 3.65
C ILE A 285 31.80 -11.90 2.35
N SER A 286 31.00 -12.96 2.41
CA SER A 286 30.00 -13.32 1.42
C SER A 286 28.62 -13.01 2.00
N ILE A 287 27.73 -12.41 1.21
CA ILE A 287 26.33 -12.20 1.60
C ILE A 287 25.51 -13.42 1.17
N CYS A 288 24.63 -13.89 2.04
CA CYS A 288 23.75 -15.07 1.89
C CYS A 288 24.37 -16.38 1.35
N GLY A 289 25.70 -16.46 1.29
CA GLY A 289 26.43 -17.56 0.66
C GLY A 289 27.75 -17.83 1.37
N SER A 290 28.57 -18.68 0.76
CA SER A 290 29.87 -19.08 1.29
C SER A 290 31.02 -18.47 0.50
N LEU A 291 32.10 -18.15 1.21
CA LEU A 291 33.37 -17.77 0.63
C LEU A 291 34.04 -18.98 -0.02
N SER A 292 34.88 -18.72 -1.02
CA SER A 292 35.75 -19.75 -1.59
C SER A 292 36.67 -20.37 -0.51
N ASN A 293 36.94 -21.67 -0.60
CA ASN A 293 37.80 -22.44 0.34
C ASN A 293 39.24 -21.91 0.51
N LYS A 294 39.63 -20.88 -0.24
CA LYS A 294 40.96 -20.24 -0.19
C LYS A 294 41.22 -19.46 1.12
N TYR A 295 40.20 -18.98 1.82
CA TYR A 295 40.39 -18.07 2.96
C TYR A 295 40.43 -18.78 4.31
N CYS A 296 39.42 -19.60 4.62
CA CYS A 296 39.24 -20.25 5.92
C CYS A 296 39.14 -21.79 5.85
N GLY A 297 39.36 -22.40 4.67
CA GLY A 297 39.40 -23.86 4.47
C GLY A 297 38.05 -24.60 4.54
N SER A 298 37.05 -24.07 5.25
CA SER A 298 35.65 -24.52 5.26
C SER A 298 34.73 -23.53 4.52
N GLU A 299 33.52 -23.96 4.14
CA GLU A 299 32.44 -23.13 3.57
C GLU A 299 31.94 -22.08 4.59
N SER A 300 32.81 -21.12 4.91
CA SER A 300 32.57 -20.00 5.82
C SER A 300 31.90 -18.85 5.07
N ALA A 301 30.96 -18.15 5.70
CA ALA A 301 30.41 -16.93 5.11
C ALA A 301 31.29 -15.71 5.37
N VAL A 302 31.99 -15.69 6.50
CA VAL A 302 32.85 -14.59 6.91
C VAL A 302 34.17 -15.12 7.47
N CYS A 303 35.28 -14.68 6.89
CA CYS A 303 36.61 -15.13 7.27
C CYS A 303 37.48 -13.96 7.73
N GLN A 304 38.02 -14.05 8.93
CA GLN A 304 39.02 -13.13 9.45
C GLN A 304 40.41 -13.71 9.20
N VAL A 305 41.29 -12.95 8.54
CA VAL A 305 42.67 -13.35 8.23
C VAL A 305 43.65 -12.34 8.81
N LYS A 306 44.70 -12.81 9.50
CA LYS A 306 45.78 -11.95 9.99
C LYS A 306 46.52 -11.30 8.83
N LYS A 307 46.84 -10.01 8.95
CA LYS A 307 47.72 -9.31 8.01
C LYS A 307 49.16 -9.79 8.05
N ILE A 308 49.67 -10.03 9.27
CA ILE A 308 51.06 -10.40 9.53
C ILE A 308 51.07 -11.75 10.27
N GLY A 309 51.74 -12.74 9.69
CA GLY A 309 51.81 -14.12 10.19
C GLY A 309 50.79 -15.06 9.54
N GLN A 310 50.65 -16.28 10.10
CA GLN A 310 49.65 -17.26 9.68
C GLN A 310 48.52 -17.33 10.72
N GLY A 311 47.27 -17.17 10.28
CA GLY A 311 46.08 -17.31 11.13
C GLY A 311 44.81 -16.85 10.41
N SER A 312 43.83 -17.74 10.35
CA SER A 312 42.51 -17.49 9.77
C SER A 312 41.42 -18.10 10.66
N TRP A 313 40.32 -17.38 10.87
CA TRP A 313 39.18 -17.87 11.65
C TRP A 313 37.87 -17.68 10.89
N ASN A 314 37.04 -18.71 10.86
CA ASN A 314 35.68 -18.64 10.37
C ASN A 314 34.83 -17.89 11.40
N LEU A 315 34.14 -16.84 10.99
CA LEU A 315 33.29 -15.99 11.84
C LEU A 315 31.79 -16.31 11.75
N GLY A 316 31.44 -17.40 11.06
CA GLY A 316 30.08 -17.89 10.96
C GLY A 316 29.83 -18.68 9.68
N MET A 317 28.96 -19.68 9.80
CA MET A 317 28.47 -20.49 8.68
C MET A 317 27.43 -19.70 7.85
N PRO A 318 27.34 -19.99 6.53
CA PRO A 318 26.38 -19.36 5.64
C PRO A 318 24.94 -19.57 6.09
N SER A 319 24.16 -18.52 5.89
CA SER A 319 22.74 -18.39 6.17
C SER A 319 22.14 -17.45 5.13
N SER A 320 20.95 -17.77 4.65
CA SER A 320 20.17 -16.92 3.73
C SER A 320 18.98 -16.26 4.42
N GLN A 321 18.87 -16.40 5.75
CA GLN A 321 17.76 -15.89 6.54
C GLN A 321 17.96 -14.42 6.87
N LEU A 322 17.02 -13.59 6.42
CA LEU A 322 17.00 -12.16 6.64
C LEU A 322 15.88 -11.80 7.62
N SER A 323 16.09 -10.78 8.44
CA SER A 323 15.01 -10.12 9.19
C SER A 323 14.89 -8.67 8.80
N TYR A 324 13.67 -8.20 8.58
CA TYR A 324 13.37 -6.82 8.23
C TYR A 324 12.47 -6.18 9.29
N TYR A 325 12.81 -4.94 9.65
CA TYR A 325 11.97 -4.09 10.47
C TYR A 325 12.32 -2.62 10.24
N ASN A 326 11.33 -1.81 9.87
CA ASN A 326 11.43 -0.34 9.84
C ASN A 326 12.67 0.19 9.08
N GLY A 327 12.80 -0.18 7.80
CA GLY A 327 13.91 0.26 6.96
C GLY A 327 15.25 -0.46 7.19
N ILE A 328 15.35 -1.34 8.18
CA ILE A 328 16.58 -2.06 8.52
C ILE A 328 16.43 -3.54 8.18
N ILE A 329 17.37 -4.08 7.40
CA ILE A 329 17.49 -5.52 7.12
C ILE A 329 18.70 -6.05 7.88
N GLN A 330 18.59 -7.23 8.47
CA GLN A 330 19.65 -7.86 9.25
C GLN A 330 19.91 -9.29 8.78
N LEU A 331 21.18 -9.69 8.78
CA LEU A 331 21.65 -11.04 8.49
C LEU A 331 22.61 -11.51 9.59
N ASN A 332 22.37 -12.72 10.08
CA ASN A 332 23.13 -13.33 11.16
C ASN A 332 23.84 -14.60 10.67
N TYR A 333 25.15 -14.66 10.90
CA TYR A 333 25.94 -15.88 10.75
C TYR A 333 26.39 -16.38 12.11
N GLN A 334 26.26 -17.69 12.34
CA GLN A 334 26.55 -18.33 13.62
C GLN A 334 27.43 -19.56 13.41
N ASN A 335 27.90 -20.18 14.49
CA ASN A 335 28.67 -21.44 14.44
C ASN A 335 30.02 -21.34 13.70
N GLY A 336 30.72 -20.22 13.83
CA GLY A 336 32.11 -20.08 13.36
C GLY A 336 33.12 -20.85 14.22
N THR A 337 34.41 -20.69 13.89
CA THR A 337 35.51 -21.32 14.64
C THR A 337 35.43 -20.93 16.13
N PRO A 338 35.48 -21.89 17.05
CA PRO A 338 35.51 -21.59 18.49
C PRO A 338 36.68 -20.69 18.89
N TYR A 339 36.44 -19.76 19.79
CA TYR A 339 37.53 -19.08 20.49
C TYR A 339 38.29 -20.07 21.36
N ASN A 340 39.57 -19.75 21.61
CA ASN A 340 40.38 -20.48 22.57
C ASN A 340 40.07 -19.99 24.00
N ASN A 341 38.80 -20.01 24.38
CA ASN A 341 38.32 -19.71 25.72
C ASN A 341 37.79 -20.99 26.39
N VAL A 342 37.61 -20.95 27.72
CA VAL A 342 37.20 -22.14 28.51
C VAL A 342 35.87 -22.72 28.05
N GLN A 343 34.97 -21.89 27.50
CA GLN A 343 33.65 -22.29 27.04
C GLN A 343 33.61 -22.70 25.56
N HIS A 344 34.72 -22.61 24.83
CA HIS A 344 34.79 -22.82 23.38
C HIS A 344 33.68 -22.08 22.61
N THR A 345 33.42 -20.82 22.97
CA THR A 345 32.35 -20.02 22.37
C THR A 345 32.61 -19.85 20.88
N THR A 346 31.60 -20.11 20.06
CA THR A 346 31.70 -20.02 18.61
C THR A 346 31.70 -18.56 18.16
N ARG A 347 32.50 -18.25 17.14
CA ARG A 347 32.45 -16.95 16.45
C ARG A 347 31.12 -16.79 15.73
N SER A 348 30.58 -15.57 15.71
CA SER A 348 29.37 -15.23 14.96
C SER A 348 29.54 -13.87 14.26
N THR A 349 28.67 -13.53 13.32
CA THR A 349 28.72 -12.26 12.58
C THR A 349 27.32 -11.69 12.41
N HIS A 350 27.19 -10.38 12.60
CA HIS A 350 25.96 -9.62 12.41
C HIS A 350 26.18 -8.57 11.31
N ILE A 351 25.32 -8.58 10.29
CA ILE A 351 25.38 -7.62 9.17
C ILE A 351 24.06 -6.86 9.13
N THR A 352 24.15 -5.54 9.25
CA THR A 352 23.01 -4.62 9.10
C THR A 352 23.07 -3.97 7.72
N PHE A 353 22.04 -4.15 6.91
CA PHE A 353 21.92 -3.48 5.63
C PHE A 353 21.11 -2.20 5.79
N LEU A 354 21.61 -1.12 5.19
CA LEU A 354 21.02 0.20 5.22
C LEU A 354 20.81 0.67 3.79
N CYS A 355 19.66 1.31 3.54
CA CYS A 355 19.37 1.90 2.24
C CYS A 355 20.37 3.03 1.95
N ASP A 356 20.97 2.96 0.76
CA ASP A 356 21.68 4.07 0.14
C ASP A 356 21.37 4.01 -1.36
N ARG A 357 20.55 4.95 -1.86
CA ARG A 357 20.10 4.97 -3.27
C ARG A 357 21.22 5.43 -4.21
N ASP A 358 22.16 6.24 -3.72
CA ASP A 358 23.23 6.83 -4.51
C ASP A 358 24.50 5.97 -4.51
N ALA A 359 24.53 4.92 -3.70
CA ALA A 359 25.56 3.90 -3.69
C ALA A 359 25.63 3.14 -5.03
N ASN A 360 26.42 3.67 -5.97
CA ASN A 360 26.81 2.98 -7.20
C ASN A 360 27.45 1.60 -6.94
N LYS A 361 28.08 1.42 -5.77
CA LYS A 361 28.59 0.16 -5.25
C LYS A 361 28.31 0.10 -3.75
N SER A 362 27.98 -1.10 -3.26
CA SER A 362 27.71 -1.29 -1.83
C SER A 362 28.95 -0.99 -0.98
N VAL A 363 28.77 -0.24 0.09
CA VAL A 363 29.86 0.19 0.99
C VAL A 363 29.78 -0.59 2.30
N LEU A 364 30.83 -1.34 2.61
CA LEU A 364 30.95 -2.10 3.85
C LEU A 364 31.74 -1.32 4.90
N GLU A 365 31.17 -1.18 6.10
CA GLU A 365 31.83 -0.62 7.29
C GLU A 365 31.91 -1.69 8.39
N TYR A 366 33.10 -1.92 8.94
CA TYR A 366 33.30 -2.70 10.15
C TYR A 366 33.10 -1.78 11.35
N GLN A 367 32.26 -2.18 12.29
CA GLN A 367 32.03 -1.40 13.51
C GLN A 367 33.00 -1.87 14.59
N GLU A 368 32.72 -3.03 15.17
CA GLU A 368 33.55 -3.68 16.19
C GLU A 368 33.19 -5.16 16.34
N GLU A 369 34.06 -5.91 16.98
CA GLU A 369 33.80 -7.27 17.43
C GLU A 369 33.33 -7.19 18.88
N ASP A 370 32.19 -7.80 19.18
CA ASP A 370 31.70 -7.84 20.53
C ASP A 370 31.04 -9.18 20.89
N ASN A 371 31.37 -9.71 22.08
CA ASN A 371 31.04 -11.10 22.50
C ASN A 371 31.20 -12.16 21.41
N PHE A 372 32.39 -12.28 20.85
CA PHE A 372 32.66 -13.27 19.82
C PHE A 372 31.82 -13.07 18.53
N THR A 373 31.15 -11.91 18.39
CA THR A 373 30.26 -11.54 17.29
C THR A 373 30.79 -10.32 16.55
N TYR A 374 31.02 -10.42 15.26
CA TYR A 374 31.58 -9.34 14.45
C TYR A 374 30.47 -8.51 13.82
N ASN A 375 30.44 -7.19 14.03
CA ASN A 375 29.38 -6.31 13.53
C ASN A 375 29.80 -5.53 12.29
N PHE A 376 28.98 -5.60 11.25
CA PHE A 376 29.17 -4.89 9.99
C PHE A 376 27.92 -4.10 9.59
N LYS A 377 28.13 -2.94 8.95
CA LYS A 377 27.10 -2.18 8.26
C LYS A 377 27.37 -2.24 6.76
N LEU A 378 26.35 -2.53 5.97
CA LEU A 378 26.43 -2.54 4.50
C LEU A 378 25.42 -1.54 3.94
N TYR A 379 25.93 -0.44 3.39
CA TYR A 379 25.13 0.56 2.68
C TYR A 379 24.93 0.08 1.24
N THR A 380 23.68 -0.04 0.79
CA THR A 380 23.39 -0.59 -0.54
C THR A 380 22.03 -0.17 -1.07
N GLN A 381 21.95 0.05 -2.39
CA GLN A 381 20.69 0.30 -3.10
C GLN A 381 19.72 -0.89 -3.03
N TYR A 382 20.20 -2.11 -2.74
CA TYR A 382 19.33 -3.29 -2.64
C TYR A 382 18.49 -3.32 -1.36
N ALA A 383 18.89 -2.56 -0.34
CA ALA A 383 18.15 -2.35 0.90
C ALA A 383 17.16 -1.17 0.82
N CYS A 384 17.10 -0.48 -0.32
CA CYS A 384 16.14 0.60 -0.53
C CYS A 384 14.79 0.08 -1.02
N PRO A 385 13.67 0.56 -0.46
CA PRO A 385 12.36 0.30 -1.02
C PRO A 385 12.22 0.98 -2.39
N GLU A 386 11.39 0.42 -3.27
CA GLU A 386 11.07 1.08 -4.53
C GLU A 386 10.28 2.38 -4.28
N ILE A 387 10.50 3.38 -5.14
CA ILE A 387 9.81 4.67 -5.07
C ILE A 387 8.42 4.47 -5.69
N PRO A 388 7.34 4.74 -4.96
CA PRO A 388 6.00 4.66 -5.53
C PRO A 388 5.83 5.59 -6.72
N THR A 389 5.22 5.09 -7.80
CA THR A 389 4.81 5.91 -8.95
C THR A 389 3.30 6.08 -8.88
N GLU A 390 2.83 7.33 -8.88
CA GLU A 390 1.39 7.61 -8.91
C GLU A 390 0.81 7.15 -10.24
N CYS A 391 -0.33 6.45 -10.18
CA CYS A 391 -0.95 5.84 -11.36
C CYS A 391 -2.15 6.62 -11.87
N VAL A 392 -2.11 7.95 -11.72
CA VAL A 392 -3.16 8.88 -12.15
C VAL A 392 -2.62 9.85 -13.19
N VAL A 393 -3.46 10.24 -14.13
CA VAL A 393 -3.15 11.29 -15.09
C VAL A 393 -4.35 12.20 -15.34
N THR A 394 -4.06 13.50 -15.49
CA THR A 394 -5.07 14.54 -15.71
C THR A 394 -5.00 15.07 -17.14
N ASP A 395 -6.14 15.14 -17.83
CA ASP A 395 -6.27 15.88 -19.08
C ASP A 395 -6.04 17.37 -18.83
N PRO A 396 -5.00 17.99 -19.41
CA PRO A 396 -4.64 19.38 -19.13
C PRO A 396 -5.70 20.39 -19.59
N LYS A 397 -6.61 20.02 -20.49
CA LYS A 397 -7.66 20.93 -21.00
C LYS A 397 -8.97 20.79 -20.22
N THR A 398 -9.42 19.56 -20.02
CA THR A 398 -10.74 19.31 -19.42
C THR A 398 -10.68 19.14 -17.90
N LEU A 399 -9.49 18.86 -17.34
CA LEU A 399 -9.28 18.40 -15.96
C LEU A 399 -10.00 17.10 -15.62
N LYS A 400 -10.29 16.27 -16.64
CA LYS A 400 -10.73 14.89 -16.41
C LYS A 400 -9.52 14.06 -15.99
N GLN A 401 -9.68 13.33 -14.91
CA GLN A 401 -8.67 12.43 -14.36
C GLN A 401 -8.94 11.00 -14.81
N TYR A 402 -7.87 10.23 -14.89
CA TYR A 402 -7.86 8.82 -15.24
C TYR A 402 -7.01 8.10 -14.20
N ASP A 403 -7.59 7.11 -13.52
CA ASP A 403 -6.91 6.35 -12.47
C ASP A 403 -6.70 4.91 -12.94
N LEU A 404 -5.44 4.51 -13.05
CA LEU A 404 -5.00 3.18 -13.47
C LEU A 404 -4.57 2.28 -12.30
N SER A 405 -4.66 2.77 -11.05
CA SER A 405 -4.22 2.06 -9.84
C SER A 405 -4.93 0.72 -9.62
N SER A 406 -6.14 0.55 -10.15
CA SER A 406 -6.87 -0.73 -10.13
C SER A 406 -6.15 -1.86 -10.88
N LEU A 407 -5.24 -1.52 -11.80
CA LEU A 407 -4.41 -2.46 -12.56
C LEU A 407 -3.06 -2.76 -11.88
N SER A 408 -2.70 -2.05 -10.80
CA SER A 408 -1.44 -2.21 -10.09
C SER A 408 -1.48 -3.41 -9.13
N LEU A 409 -1.10 -4.59 -9.61
CA LEU A 409 -1.20 -5.84 -8.85
C LEU A 409 -0.10 -5.99 -7.79
N PHE A 410 -0.49 -6.35 -6.56
CA PHE A 410 0.42 -6.67 -5.46
C PHE A 410 -0.10 -7.79 -4.56
N GLY A 411 0.78 -8.70 -4.12
CA GLY A 411 0.51 -9.60 -3.01
C GLY A 411 1.10 -11.00 -3.14
N ASN A 412 0.56 -11.91 -2.33
CA ASN A 412 0.96 -13.34 -2.26
C ASN A 412 0.44 -14.19 -3.42
N VAL A 413 -0.55 -13.68 -4.17
CA VAL A 413 -1.05 -14.34 -5.37
C VAL A 413 -0.06 -13.98 -6.46
N LYS A 414 0.58 -14.99 -7.08
CA LYS A 414 1.63 -14.84 -8.11
C LYS A 414 1.06 -14.31 -9.44
N GLU A 415 0.15 -13.36 -9.38
CA GLU A 415 -0.56 -12.82 -10.53
C GLU A 415 0.11 -11.51 -10.92
N ASN A 416 0.75 -11.56 -12.09
CA ASN A 416 1.06 -10.39 -12.90
C ASN A 416 0.16 -10.51 -14.12
N TRP A 417 -0.17 -9.38 -14.75
CA TRP A 417 -0.77 -9.42 -16.08
C TRP A 417 0.20 -10.08 -17.06
N PHE A 418 -0.32 -10.66 -18.13
CA PHE A 418 0.53 -11.19 -19.17
C PHE A 418 -0.04 -10.96 -20.56
N ALA A 419 0.85 -11.02 -21.56
CA ALA A 419 0.51 -11.01 -22.97
C ALA A 419 1.27 -12.12 -23.68
N MET A 420 0.58 -12.89 -24.53
CA MET A 420 1.20 -13.93 -25.35
C MET A 420 1.60 -13.40 -26.73
N ASP A 421 2.72 -13.89 -27.24
CA ASP A 421 3.13 -13.78 -28.64
C ASP A 421 3.28 -15.19 -29.21
N ASN A 422 2.28 -15.56 -30.00
CA ASN A 422 2.14 -16.84 -30.67
C ASN A 422 2.53 -16.77 -32.16
N SER A 423 3.24 -15.72 -32.59
CA SER A 423 3.63 -15.53 -33.99
C SER A 423 4.74 -16.49 -34.45
N GLY A 424 5.52 -17.03 -33.52
CA GLY A 424 6.63 -17.94 -33.79
C GLY A 424 6.20 -19.40 -33.96
N GLU A 425 6.75 -20.08 -34.98
CA GLU A 425 6.52 -21.51 -35.19
C GLU A 425 7.24 -22.33 -34.10
N ASN A 426 6.48 -23.00 -33.21
CA ASN A 426 6.96 -23.77 -32.05
C ASN A 426 7.71 -22.99 -30.95
N VAL A 427 7.69 -21.65 -31.01
CA VAL A 427 8.28 -20.76 -30.02
C VAL A 427 7.21 -19.76 -29.59
N HIS A 428 6.70 -19.93 -28.37
CA HIS A 428 5.75 -18.99 -27.78
C HIS A 428 6.50 -18.08 -26.83
N LYS A 429 6.16 -16.78 -26.83
CA LYS A 429 6.69 -15.84 -25.85
C LYS A 429 5.57 -15.35 -24.95
N LYS A 430 5.89 -15.18 -23.67
CA LYS A 430 5.02 -14.62 -22.65
C LYS A 430 5.69 -13.38 -22.08
N TYR A 431 5.00 -12.26 -22.13
CA TYR A 431 5.42 -11.02 -21.51
C TYR A 431 4.64 -10.86 -20.22
N TYR A 432 5.32 -10.87 -19.07
CA TYR A 432 4.71 -10.48 -17.80
C TYR A 432 4.73 -8.97 -17.68
N ILE A 433 3.63 -8.37 -17.19
CA ILE A 433 3.41 -6.93 -17.13
C ILE A 433 2.83 -6.56 -15.76
N ASN A 434 3.28 -5.44 -15.20
CA ASN A 434 2.61 -4.76 -14.09
C ASN A 434 2.48 -3.25 -14.38
N VAL A 435 1.49 -2.62 -13.76
CA VAL A 435 1.09 -1.22 -14.03
C VAL A 435 1.60 -0.31 -12.91
N CYS A 436 2.36 0.73 -13.26
CA CYS A 436 2.93 1.74 -12.34
C CYS A 436 3.86 1.20 -11.25
N ARG A 437 4.27 -0.07 -11.33
CA ARG A 437 5.11 -0.73 -10.33
C ARG A 437 5.94 -1.87 -10.92
N PRO A 438 6.92 -2.43 -10.19
CA PRO A 438 7.62 -3.64 -10.61
C PRO A 438 6.73 -4.88 -10.62
N LEU A 439 7.16 -5.92 -11.33
CA LEU A 439 6.50 -7.22 -11.33
C LEU A 439 6.47 -7.83 -9.92
N ASN A 440 5.37 -8.51 -9.61
CA ASN A 440 5.38 -9.51 -8.54
C ASN A 440 6.47 -10.55 -8.85
N PRO A 441 7.24 -11.03 -7.86
CA PRO A 441 8.48 -11.78 -8.12
C PRO A 441 8.31 -12.99 -9.05
N ILE A 442 8.93 -12.93 -10.23
CA ILE A 442 9.05 -14.04 -11.18
C ILE A 442 10.51 -14.53 -11.21
N PRO A 443 10.78 -15.84 -11.02
CA PRO A 443 12.14 -16.37 -11.09
C PRO A 443 12.86 -16.03 -12.40
N GLY A 444 14.03 -15.38 -12.30
CA GLY A 444 14.87 -15.00 -13.42
C GLY A 444 14.61 -13.61 -14.03
N CYS A 445 13.47 -12.98 -13.72
CA CYS A 445 13.22 -11.59 -14.07
C CYS A 445 13.94 -10.63 -13.10
N ASP A 446 14.29 -9.45 -13.58
CA ASP A 446 14.87 -8.38 -12.76
C ASP A 446 13.79 -7.87 -11.78
N ARG A 447 14.16 -7.68 -10.50
CA ARG A 447 13.23 -7.21 -9.45
C ARG A 447 12.62 -5.85 -9.75
N ARG A 448 13.32 -5.00 -10.52
CA ARG A 448 12.87 -3.64 -10.85
C ARG A 448 12.08 -3.61 -12.14
N ALA A 449 12.08 -4.70 -12.91
CA ALA A 449 11.37 -4.75 -14.16
C ALA A 449 9.86 -4.66 -13.91
N SER A 450 9.20 -3.79 -14.65
CA SER A 450 7.74 -3.78 -14.78
C SER A 450 7.28 -4.72 -15.89
N ILE A 451 8.19 -5.09 -16.81
CA ILE A 451 7.92 -6.04 -17.89
C ILE A 451 9.09 -7.00 -18.09
N CYS A 452 8.80 -8.29 -18.24
CA CYS A 452 9.79 -9.35 -18.44
C CYS A 452 9.32 -10.34 -19.52
N GLU A 453 10.25 -10.89 -20.31
CA GLU A 453 9.95 -11.85 -21.40
C GLU A 453 10.41 -13.27 -21.03
N MET A 454 9.49 -14.21 -21.14
CA MET A 454 9.74 -15.64 -21.05
C MET A 454 9.47 -16.32 -22.39
N THR A 455 10.32 -17.26 -22.77
CA THR A 455 10.14 -18.06 -23.99
C THR A 455 9.84 -19.51 -23.63
N PHE A 456 8.89 -20.10 -24.36
CA PHE A 456 8.49 -21.50 -24.32
C PHE A 456 8.83 -22.15 -25.65
N LYS A 457 9.58 -23.26 -25.61
CA LYS A 457 9.93 -24.05 -26.80
C LYS A 457 9.21 -25.39 -26.72
N ARG A 458 8.41 -25.71 -27.74
CA ARG A 458 7.63 -26.94 -27.80
C ARG A 458 8.56 -28.13 -28.13
N GLY A 459 8.54 -29.20 -27.31
CA GLY A 459 9.27 -30.45 -27.58
C GLY A 459 10.60 -30.66 -26.83
N GLU A 460 11.06 -29.69 -26.04
CA GLU A 460 12.00 -29.94 -24.94
C GLU A 460 11.21 -30.49 -23.73
N SER A 461 11.89 -31.19 -22.81
CA SER A 461 11.27 -31.79 -21.60
C SER A 461 10.22 -30.87 -20.97
N THR A 462 9.05 -31.42 -20.64
CA THR A 462 7.93 -30.74 -19.96
C THR A 462 8.38 -29.57 -19.10
N GLY A 463 8.07 -28.33 -19.52
CA GLY A 463 8.26 -27.12 -18.72
C GLY A 463 9.59 -26.34 -18.87
N SER A 464 10.33 -26.40 -19.99
CA SER A 464 11.52 -25.55 -20.20
C SER A 464 11.19 -24.08 -20.53
N SER A 465 10.34 -23.43 -19.72
CA SER A 465 10.17 -21.99 -19.79
C SER A 465 11.46 -21.30 -19.33
N LYS A 466 12.05 -20.45 -20.17
CA LYS A 466 13.29 -19.74 -19.85
C LYS A 466 13.09 -18.24 -20.02
N VAL A 467 13.52 -17.47 -19.02
CA VAL A 467 13.59 -16.01 -19.12
C VAL A 467 14.57 -15.66 -20.24
N SER A 468 14.05 -14.95 -21.24
CA SER A 468 14.80 -14.55 -22.44
C SER A 468 15.32 -13.14 -22.28
N ASN A 469 14.46 -12.22 -21.86
CA ASN A 469 14.84 -10.86 -21.47
C ASN A 469 14.31 -10.60 -20.06
N SER A 470 15.21 -10.39 -19.10
CA SER A 470 14.84 -10.23 -17.68
C SER A 470 14.22 -8.87 -17.36
N ASN A 471 14.44 -7.85 -18.20
CA ASN A 471 13.97 -6.49 -17.98
C ASN A 471 13.70 -5.76 -19.30
N LEU A 472 12.44 -5.56 -19.64
CA LEU A 472 12.00 -4.80 -20.82
C LEU A 472 11.61 -3.34 -20.51
N GLY A 473 11.77 -2.90 -19.26
CA GLY A 473 11.48 -1.54 -18.83
C GLY A 473 11.06 -1.45 -17.37
N ILE A 474 11.30 -0.29 -16.77
CA ILE A 474 10.98 0.04 -15.38
C ILE A 474 9.93 1.17 -15.37
N ALA A 475 8.87 1.02 -14.59
CA ALA A 475 7.92 2.10 -14.29
C ALA A 475 8.58 3.13 -13.37
N ARG A 476 8.95 4.29 -13.92
CA ARG A 476 9.50 5.43 -13.17
C ARG A 476 8.79 6.75 -13.42
N GLN A 477 7.91 6.78 -14.41
CA GLN A 477 7.24 7.97 -14.89
C GLN A 477 5.74 7.77 -14.74
N SER A 478 5.04 8.85 -14.40
CA SER A 478 3.59 8.91 -14.33
C SER A 478 2.97 8.61 -15.71
N PRO A 479 1.71 8.12 -15.77
CA PRO A 479 1.03 7.87 -17.05
C PRO A 479 0.92 9.13 -17.91
N ILE A 480 0.99 8.97 -19.23
CA ILE A 480 0.97 10.06 -20.21
C ILE A 480 -0.39 10.13 -20.88
N PHE A 481 -1.04 11.30 -20.87
CA PHE A 481 -2.28 11.51 -21.60
C PHE A 481 -2.02 11.74 -23.09
N GLU A 482 -2.46 10.81 -23.96
CA GLU A 482 -2.37 10.96 -25.42
C GLU A 482 -3.64 11.59 -26.01
N GLY A 483 -4.80 11.38 -25.38
CA GLY A 483 -6.07 11.94 -25.79
C GLY A 483 -7.25 11.37 -24.98
N PRO A 484 -8.49 11.81 -25.25
CA PRO A 484 -9.65 11.35 -24.49
C PRO A 484 -9.79 9.81 -24.53
N GLY A 485 -9.63 9.18 -23.35
CA GLY A 485 -9.69 7.73 -23.21
C GLY A 485 -8.50 6.98 -23.83
N ARG A 486 -7.36 7.65 -24.06
CA ARG A 486 -6.11 7.07 -24.55
C ARG A 486 -4.95 7.51 -23.68
N ILE A 487 -4.41 6.56 -22.91
CA ILE A 487 -3.33 6.78 -21.96
C ILE A 487 -2.12 5.93 -22.37
N LEU A 488 -0.91 6.45 -22.25
CA LEU A 488 0.32 5.75 -22.55
C LEU A 488 1.14 5.55 -21.27
N LEU A 489 1.55 4.31 -21.01
CA LEU A 489 2.62 4.01 -20.05
C LEU A 489 3.93 3.83 -20.82
N ASN A 490 4.95 4.60 -20.44
CA ASN A 490 6.26 4.56 -21.06
C ASN A 490 7.30 4.03 -20.06
N TYR A 491 7.69 2.78 -20.21
CA TYR A 491 8.68 2.13 -19.35
C TYR A 491 10.05 2.13 -20.00
N THR A 492 11.06 2.58 -19.25
CA THR A 492 12.42 2.79 -19.76
C THR A 492 13.46 2.17 -18.84
N GLY A 493 14.71 2.09 -19.30
CA GLY A 493 15.83 1.59 -18.49
C GLY A 493 15.83 0.07 -18.31
N GLY A 494 15.36 -0.67 -19.32
CA GLY A 494 15.48 -2.12 -19.36
C GLY A 494 16.92 -2.62 -19.62
N SER A 495 17.08 -3.93 -19.79
CA SER A 495 18.36 -4.54 -20.11
C SER A 495 18.88 -4.09 -21.47
N LEU A 496 20.20 -4.17 -21.68
CA LEU A 496 20.81 -3.82 -22.96
C LEU A 496 20.36 -4.80 -24.06
N CYS A 497 19.86 -4.25 -25.15
CA CYS A 497 19.55 -4.93 -26.39
C CYS A 497 20.53 -4.50 -27.48
N ILE A 498 20.54 -5.22 -28.60
CA ILE A 498 21.22 -4.81 -29.83
C ILE A 498 20.14 -4.54 -30.87
N ARG A 499 20.14 -3.34 -31.46
CA ARG A 499 19.18 -3.00 -32.52
C ARG A 499 19.53 -3.70 -33.83
N ALA A 500 18.51 -4.19 -34.52
CA ALA A 500 18.70 -4.92 -35.78
C ALA A 500 19.10 -4.03 -36.96
N ASP A 501 18.89 -2.72 -36.87
CA ASP A 501 19.11 -1.78 -37.97
C ASP A 501 20.52 -1.17 -38.00
N ASP A 502 21.11 -0.90 -36.84
CA ASP A 502 22.42 -0.23 -36.73
C ASP A 502 23.42 -0.92 -35.79
N ASP A 503 23.11 -2.12 -35.29
CA ASP A 503 23.92 -2.91 -34.33
C ASP A 503 24.31 -2.13 -33.06
N LYS A 504 23.66 -0.99 -32.77
CA LYS A 504 23.96 -0.23 -31.55
C LYS A 504 23.24 -0.83 -30.36
N SER A 505 23.95 -0.81 -29.23
CA SER A 505 23.35 -1.17 -27.96
C SER A 505 22.49 -0.02 -27.41
N LYS A 506 21.25 -0.35 -27.04
CA LYS A 506 20.32 0.55 -26.35
C LYS A 506 19.63 -0.24 -25.23
N PRO A 507 19.21 0.36 -24.11
CA PRO A 507 18.34 -0.34 -23.18
C PRO A 507 16.96 -0.60 -23.82
N PHE A 508 16.35 -1.74 -23.50
CA PHE A 508 14.95 -1.99 -23.82
C PHE A 508 14.03 -0.93 -23.20
N SER A 509 12.95 -0.66 -23.91
CA SER A 509 11.83 0.14 -23.44
C SER A 509 10.52 -0.53 -23.83
N SER A 510 9.44 -0.19 -23.14
CA SER A 510 8.11 -0.72 -23.45
C SER A 510 7.07 0.39 -23.45
N LEU A 511 6.12 0.30 -24.38
CA LEU A 511 5.00 1.21 -24.52
C LEU A 511 3.70 0.41 -24.35
N ILE A 512 2.89 0.78 -23.37
CA ILE A 512 1.55 0.21 -23.18
C ILE A 512 0.53 1.30 -23.51
N HIS A 513 -0.18 1.13 -24.61
CA HIS A 513 -1.29 2.01 -24.96
C HIS A 513 -2.57 1.48 -24.32
N LEU A 514 -3.16 2.25 -23.41
CA LEU A 514 -4.43 1.92 -22.78
C LEU A 514 -5.57 2.70 -23.46
N ILE A 515 -6.64 1.99 -23.79
CA ILE A 515 -7.84 2.54 -24.41
C ILE A 515 -9.04 2.29 -23.50
N CYS A 516 -9.83 3.32 -23.24
CA CYS A 516 -11.08 3.23 -22.47
C CYS A 516 -12.06 2.25 -23.14
N ALA A 517 -12.39 1.17 -22.44
CA ALA A 517 -13.40 0.19 -22.84
C ALA A 517 -14.41 -0.03 -21.70
N LYS A 518 -15.59 0.60 -21.80
CA LYS A 518 -16.63 0.51 -20.77
C LYS A 518 -17.26 -0.88 -20.73
N GLY A 519 -17.49 -1.39 -19.52
CA GLY A 519 -18.13 -2.67 -19.26
C GLY A 519 -17.20 -3.87 -19.40
N LEU A 520 -15.91 -3.67 -19.69
CA LEU A 520 -14.92 -4.74 -19.91
C LEU A 520 -14.01 -4.95 -18.68
N LEU A 521 -14.57 -5.53 -17.62
CA LEU A 521 -13.88 -5.83 -16.34
C LEU A 521 -12.77 -6.92 -16.41
N ASN A 522 -12.70 -7.65 -17.53
CA ASN A 522 -11.92 -8.87 -17.66
C ASN A 522 -10.99 -8.76 -18.87
N SER A 523 -10.25 -7.66 -18.97
CA SER A 523 -9.40 -7.38 -20.12
C SER A 523 -7.93 -7.64 -19.81
N SER A 524 -7.21 -8.14 -20.81
CA SER A 524 -5.79 -8.46 -20.72
C SER A 524 -5.00 -7.69 -21.78
N PRO A 525 -3.72 -7.36 -21.51
CA PRO A 525 -2.91 -6.65 -22.48
C PRO A 525 -2.56 -7.57 -23.66
N ARG A 526 -2.66 -7.04 -24.88
CA ARG A 526 -2.24 -7.74 -26.10
C ARG A 526 -0.87 -7.24 -26.56
N PHE A 527 -0.01 -8.17 -26.94
CA PHE A 527 1.26 -7.85 -27.60
C PHE A 527 1.00 -7.37 -29.04
N VAL A 528 1.64 -6.27 -29.44
CA VAL A 528 1.51 -5.71 -30.79
C VAL A 528 2.75 -6.03 -31.61
N GLU A 529 3.92 -5.58 -31.14
CA GLU A 529 5.20 -5.82 -31.81
C GLU A 529 6.40 -5.58 -30.89
N MET A 530 7.57 -6.09 -31.30
CA MET A 530 8.87 -5.77 -30.72
C MET A 530 9.78 -5.28 -31.86
N LYS A 531 10.06 -3.97 -31.88
CA LYS A 531 10.86 -3.34 -32.93
C LYS A 531 11.88 -2.38 -32.35
N ASP A 532 13.13 -2.45 -32.82
CA ASP A 532 14.23 -1.58 -32.37
C ASP A 532 14.36 -1.50 -30.83
N CYS A 533 14.14 -2.64 -30.17
CA CYS A 533 14.12 -2.81 -28.72
C CYS A 533 13.01 -2.09 -27.96
N ILE A 534 11.91 -1.81 -28.66
CA ILE A 534 10.69 -1.26 -28.09
C ILE A 534 9.62 -2.34 -28.17
N ALA A 535 9.13 -2.80 -27.02
CA ALA A 535 7.98 -3.68 -26.93
C ALA A 535 6.71 -2.84 -26.86
N THR A 536 5.76 -3.07 -27.76
CA THR A 536 4.49 -2.33 -27.80
C THR A 536 3.33 -3.23 -27.45
N PHE A 537 2.50 -2.77 -26.53
CA PHE A 537 1.30 -3.46 -26.06
C PHE A 537 0.09 -2.55 -26.24
N LEU A 538 -1.08 -3.16 -26.44
CA LEU A 538 -2.37 -2.46 -26.37
C LEU A 538 -3.22 -3.09 -25.27
N TRP A 539 -3.95 -2.28 -24.53
CA TRP A 539 -4.88 -2.75 -23.52
C TRP A 539 -6.17 -1.96 -23.59
N GLU A 540 -7.27 -2.63 -23.93
CA GLU A 540 -8.60 -2.06 -23.87
C GLU A 540 -9.19 -2.35 -22.49
N THR A 541 -9.31 -1.35 -21.62
CA THR A 541 -9.72 -1.51 -20.22
C THR A 541 -10.60 -0.36 -19.78
N GLU A 542 -11.51 -0.65 -18.87
CA GLU A 542 -12.35 0.28 -18.14
C GLU A 542 -11.56 1.26 -17.26
N ALA A 543 -10.38 0.88 -16.76
CA ALA A 543 -9.54 1.76 -15.94
C ALA A 543 -9.02 2.97 -16.74
N ALA A 544 -8.85 2.82 -18.06
CA ALA A 544 -8.47 3.92 -18.94
C ALA A 544 -9.63 4.88 -19.26
N CYS A 545 -10.82 4.66 -18.71
CA CYS A 545 -11.94 5.57 -18.80
C CYS A 545 -11.83 6.70 -17.75
N PRO A 546 -12.38 7.89 -18.05
CA PRO A 546 -12.28 9.01 -17.12
C PRO A 546 -13.03 8.72 -15.83
N VAL A 547 -12.49 9.23 -14.73
CA VAL A 547 -13.15 9.25 -13.43
C VAL A 547 -14.39 10.10 -13.50
N THR A 548 -15.54 9.51 -13.18
CA THR A 548 -16.83 10.20 -13.23
C THR A 548 -17.69 9.89 -12.01
N THR A 549 -18.48 10.87 -11.60
CA THR A 549 -19.46 10.70 -10.54
C THR A 549 -20.86 10.66 -11.16
N THR A 550 -21.63 9.64 -10.80
CA THR A 550 -23.00 9.41 -11.28
C THR A 550 -23.98 9.44 -10.13
N GLN A 551 -25.22 9.84 -10.42
CA GLN A 551 -26.31 9.83 -9.45
C GLN A 551 -27.28 8.71 -9.81
N GLY A 552 -27.67 7.92 -8.81
CA GLY A 552 -28.74 6.93 -8.93
C GLY A 552 -30.10 7.58 -9.11
N GLU A 553 -31.08 6.83 -9.64
CA GLU A 553 -32.45 7.31 -9.76
C GLU A 553 -33.02 7.62 -8.37
N SER A 554 -33.69 8.76 -8.20
CA SER A 554 -34.14 9.27 -6.90
C SER A 554 -35.03 8.30 -6.11
N GLN A 555 -35.70 7.36 -6.78
CA GLN A 555 -36.54 6.35 -6.13
C GLN A 555 -35.78 5.05 -5.82
N SER A 556 -34.72 4.74 -6.57
CA SER A 556 -33.94 3.51 -6.43
C SER A 556 -33.06 3.51 -5.17
N CYS A 557 -32.69 2.33 -4.70
CA CYS A 557 -31.64 2.13 -3.68
C CYS A 557 -30.39 1.50 -4.32
N SER A 558 -30.16 1.81 -5.58
CA SER A 558 -29.07 1.25 -6.36
C SER A 558 -28.48 2.27 -7.32
N VAL A 559 -27.21 2.10 -7.64
CA VAL A 559 -26.50 2.96 -8.58
C VAL A 559 -25.57 2.09 -9.43
N LYS A 560 -25.57 2.35 -10.73
CA LYS A 560 -24.76 1.60 -11.69
C LYS A 560 -23.50 2.39 -12.00
N ASP A 561 -22.35 1.74 -11.87
CA ASP A 561 -21.07 2.29 -12.29
C ASP A 561 -21.06 2.46 -13.83
N PRO A 562 -20.78 3.67 -14.35
CA PRO A 562 -20.76 3.93 -15.78
C PRO A 562 -19.57 3.33 -16.53
N ASN A 563 -18.48 3.00 -15.84
CA ASN A 563 -17.26 2.44 -16.43
C ASN A 563 -17.26 0.92 -16.34
N THR A 564 -17.58 0.33 -15.18
CA THR A 564 -17.59 -1.13 -15.01
C THR A 564 -18.93 -1.78 -15.38
N GLY A 565 -20.02 -1.01 -15.30
CA GLY A 565 -21.38 -1.53 -15.43
C GLY A 565 -21.90 -2.26 -14.18
N PHE A 566 -21.11 -2.34 -13.10
CA PHE A 566 -21.50 -3.00 -11.86
C PHE A 566 -22.63 -2.24 -11.15
N LEU A 567 -23.59 -2.98 -10.59
CA LEU A 567 -24.74 -2.41 -9.89
C LEU A 567 -24.53 -2.51 -8.38
N TYR A 568 -24.25 -1.36 -7.74
CA TYR A 568 -24.25 -1.26 -6.30
C TYR A 568 -25.69 -1.24 -5.81
N ASN A 569 -26.12 -2.30 -5.13
CA ASN A 569 -27.48 -2.43 -4.61
C ASN A 569 -27.47 -2.39 -3.08
N LEU A 570 -28.01 -1.31 -2.52
CA LEU A 570 -28.10 -1.07 -1.08
C LEU A 570 -29.45 -1.46 -0.48
N GLU A 571 -30.38 -2.03 -1.27
CA GLU A 571 -31.68 -2.52 -0.79
C GLU A 571 -31.57 -3.49 0.41
N PRO A 572 -30.54 -4.37 0.52
CA PRO A 572 -30.38 -5.20 1.72
C PRO A 572 -30.17 -4.41 3.03
N LEU A 573 -29.79 -3.13 2.96
CA LEU A 573 -29.66 -2.22 4.11
C LEU A 573 -30.98 -1.51 4.45
N ALA A 574 -32.00 -1.63 3.60
CA ALA A 574 -33.30 -1.02 3.79
C ALA A 574 -34.17 -1.80 4.80
N LEU A 575 -33.72 -1.83 6.05
CA LEU A 575 -34.40 -2.51 7.15
C LEU A 575 -35.70 -1.80 7.55
N GLU A 576 -36.62 -2.54 8.18
CA GLU A 576 -37.84 -1.96 8.76
C GLU A 576 -37.56 -1.07 9.97
N LYS A 577 -36.51 -1.38 10.72
CA LYS A 577 -36.05 -0.62 11.89
C LYS A 577 -34.92 0.31 11.53
N ALA A 578 -34.87 1.48 12.16
CA ALA A 578 -33.81 2.45 11.91
C ALA A 578 -32.49 2.00 12.58
N TYR A 579 -31.36 2.41 12.00
CA TYR A 579 -30.05 2.25 12.61
C TYR A 579 -29.89 3.31 13.70
N ILE A 580 -29.57 2.87 14.93
CA ILE A 580 -29.38 3.76 16.07
C ILE A 580 -27.88 3.93 16.32
N VAL A 581 -27.40 5.18 16.27
CA VAL A 581 -25.98 5.52 16.43
C VAL A 581 -25.82 6.60 17.50
N LYS A 582 -24.85 6.44 18.39
CA LYS A 582 -24.52 7.43 19.42
C LYS A 582 -23.47 8.40 18.89
N GLY A 583 -23.74 9.70 18.97
CA GLY A 583 -22.74 10.74 18.75
C GLY A 583 -22.35 11.44 20.05
N ILE A 584 -21.92 12.70 19.95
CA ILE A 584 -21.48 13.50 21.09
C ILE A 584 -22.72 14.03 21.84
N LYS A 585 -23.11 13.36 22.93
CA LYS A 585 -24.28 13.68 23.79
C LYS A 585 -25.66 13.52 23.11
N LYS A 586 -25.71 13.03 21.88
CA LYS A 586 -26.94 12.86 21.10
C LYS A 586 -27.00 11.47 20.49
N ASN A 587 -28.19 10.99 20.15
CA ASN A 587 -28.40 9.75 19.41
C ASN A 587 -29.07 10.06 18.07
N TYR A 588 -28.65 9.37 17.03
CA TYR A 588 -29.20 9.47 15.68
C TYR A 588 -29.93 8.19 15.33
N MET A 589 -31.11 8.32 14.72
CA MET A 589 -31.83 7.23 14.08
C MET A 589 -31.82 7.48 12.58
N VAL A 590 -31.22 6.58 11.81
CA VAL A 590 -31.05 6.73 10.36
C VAL A 590 -31.58 5.48 9.68
N SER A 591 -32.48 5.64 8.71
CA SER A 591 -32.90 4.54 7.85
C SER A 591 -32.21 4.65 6.49
N ILE A 592 -31.80 3.53 5.89
CA ILE A 592 -31.20 3.50 4.56
C ILE A 592 -32.29 3.21 3.52
N CYS A 593 -32.47 4.11 2.56
CA CYS A 593 -33.42 4.03 1.45
C CYS A 593 -34.91 3.83 1.80
N ARG A 594 -35.27 3.80 3.08
CA ARG A 594 -36.65 3.67 3.58
C ARG A 594 -36.97 4.75 4.63
N PRO A 595 -38.26 5.00 4.88
CA PRO A 595 -38.66 5.95 5.92
C PRO A 595 -38.25 5.48 7.33
N ALA A 596 -37.76 6.41 8.15
CA ALA A 596 -37.43 6.19 9.55
C ALA A 596 -38.67 6.36 10.44
N LYS A 597 -39.57 5.36 10.44
CA LYS A 597 -40.84 5.40 11.18
C LYS A 597 -40.69 5.49 12.71
N GLU A 598 -39.51 5.16 13.22
CA GLU A 598 -39.17 5.22 14.65
C GLU A 598 -38.84 6.64 15.12
N CYS A 599 -38.58 7.57 14.19
CA CYS A 599 -38.43 8.97 14.51
C CYS A 599 -39.76 9.54 15.00
N GLY A 600 -39.83 9.89 16.28
CA GLY A 600 -41.04 10.42 16.92
C GLY A 600 -41.42 11.80 16.38
N PRO A 601 -42.68 12.23 16.56
CA PRO A 601 -43.14 13.53 16.09
C PRO A 601 -42.46 14.68 16.84
N ILE A 602 -42.03 15.70 16.10
CA ILE A 602 -41.66 17.01 16.65
C ILE A 602 -42.89 17.93 16.49
N HIS A 603 -43.35 18.58 17.56
CA HIS A 603 -44.33 19.67 17.52
C HIS A 603 -45.61 19.42 16.66
N GLY A 604 -46.19 18.21 16.71
CA GLY A 604 -47.44 17.91 16.01
C GLY A 604 -47.32 17.68 14.50
N VAL A 605 -46.11 17.46 13.97
CA VAL A 605 -45.90 16.92 12.63
C VAL A 605 -46.20 15.42 12.67
N GLU A 606 -47.18 14.95 11.89
CA GLU A 606 -47.48 13.52 11.74
C GLU A 606 -46.24 12.77 11.21
N ILE A 607 -46.06 11.52 11.65
CA ILE A 607 -45.05 10.61 11.10
C ILE A 607 -45.41 10.38 9.63
N ASP A 608 -44.73 11.07 8.73
CA ASP A 608 -44.89 10.93 7.28
C ASP A 608 -43.78 10.01 6.74
N ASP A 609 -44.09 9.25 5.67
CA ASP A 609 -43.15 8.40 4.94
C ASP A 609 -42.03 9.21 4.24
N SER A 610 -41.98 10.53 4.48
CA SER A 610 -40.98 11.46 3.98
C SER A 610 -39.80 11.71 4.92
N ILE A 611 -39.66 11.00 6.06
CA ILE A 611 -38.55 11.15 7.01
C ILE A 611 -37.46 10.09 6.75
N GLY A 612 -36.21 10.51 6.50
CA GLY A 612 -35.06 9.61 6.31
C GLY A 612 -34.25 9.35 7.58
N GLY A 613 -34.31 10.25 8.55
CA GLY A 613 -33.65 10.09 9.84
C GLY A 613 -33.91 11.25 10.79
N CYS A 614 -33.44 11.10 12.02
CA CYS A 614 -33.62 12.09 13.07
C CYS A 614 -32.49 12.08 14.10
N GLU A 615 -32.39 13.19 14.81
CA GLU A 615 -31.51 13.41 15.93
C GLU A 615 -32.34 13.49 17.21
N THR A 616 -31.87 12.86 18.27
CA THR A 616 -32.54 12.77 19.56
C THR A 616 -31.58 13.10 20.70
N GLU A 617 -32.06 13.87 21.67
CA GLU A 617 -31.37 14.21 22.93
C GLU A 617 -32.36 13.94 24.08
N ASP A 618 -31.93 13.23 25.12
CA ASP A 618 -32.78 12.83 26.26
C ASP A 618 -34.15 12.22 25.89
N LEU A 619 -34.18 11.39 24.83
CA LEU A 619 -35.39 10.73 24.28
C LEU A 619 -36.40 11.69 23.63
N GLN A 620 -36.07 12.96 23.45
CA GLN A 620 -36.84 13.90 22.62
C GLN A 620 -36.18 14.05 21.25
N THR A 621 -37.00 14.06 20.21
CA THR A 621 -36.53 14.31 18.84
C THR A 621 -36.32 15.80 18.67
N ILE A 622 -35.11 16.20 18.29
CA ILE A 622 -34.72 17.61 18.18
C ILE A 622 -34.54 18.06 16.72
N ARG A 623 -34.24 17.13 15.81
CA ARG A 623 -34.09 17.40 14.37
C ARG A 623 -34.61 16.25 13.52
N LEU A 624 -35.26 16.57 12.40
CA LEU A 624 -35.74 15.62 11.40
C LEU A 624 -35.09 15.95 10.05
N VAL A 625 -34.68 14.92 9.30
CA VAL A 625 -34.19 15.07 7.94
C VAL A 625 -35.12 14.32 6.98
N LYS A 626 -35.51 14.99 5.89
CA LYS A 626 -36.41 14.42 4.88
C LYS A 626 -35.70 13.35 4.04
N LEU A 627 -36.46 12.36 3.58
CA LEU A 627 -36.04 11.25 2.71
C LEU A 627 -35.75 11.70 1.26
N ASN A 628 -35.61 13.00 0.98
CA ASN A 628 -35.17 13.43 -0.34
C ASN A 628 -33.72 12.98 -0.54
N LYS A 629 -33.55 11.86 -1.22
CA LYS A 629 -32.31 11.10 -1.26
C LYS A 629 -31.60 11.30 -2.59
N THR A 630 -30.29 11.46 -2.51
CA THR A 630 -29.40 11.38 -3.66
C THR A 630 -28.32 10.34 -3.37
N LEU A 631 -28.34 9.24 -4.12
CA LEU A 631 -27.30 8.22 -4.07
C LEU A 631 -26.28 8.58 -5.15
N GLN A 632 -25.02 8.75 -4.78
CA GLN A 632 -23.94 9.14 -5.68
C GLN A 632 -22.84 8.08 -5.65
N LEU A 633 -22.28 7.81 -6.82
CA LEU A 633 -21.15 6.90 -6.99
C LEU A 633 -20.08 7.58 -7.84
N SER A 634 -18.89 7.74 -7.29
CA SER A 634 -17.67 7.95 -8.07
C SER A 634 -17.12 6.60 -8.52
N THR A 635 -16.55 6.55 -9.72
CA THR A 635 -15.81 5.39 -10.23
C THR A 635 -14.58 5.05 -9.41
N GLU A 636 -14.12 5.95 -8.53
CA GLU A 636 -13.09 5.69 -7.49
C GLU A 636 -13.61 4.86 -6.31
N GLY A 637 -14.85 4.38 -6.36
CA GLY A 637 -15.47 3.60 -5.28
C GLY A 637 -16.04 4.45 -4.14
N TYR A 638 -16.11 5.77 -4.28
CA TYR A 638 -16.80 6.64 -3.33
C TYR A 638 -18.32 6.55 -3.54
N LEU A 639 -19.01 5.86 -2.63
CA LEU A 639 -20.46 5.67 -2.63
C LEU A 639 -21.08 6.46 -1.47
N SER A 640 -21.97 7.42 -1.75
CA SER A 640 -22.60 8.25 -0.72
C SER A 640 -24.11 8.40 -0.93
N LEU A 641 -24.86 8.40 0.18
CA LEU A 641 -26.29 8.67 0.23
C LEU A 641 -26.52 9.94 1.03
N THR A 642 -27.01 10.97 0.37
CA THR A 642 -27.35 12.24 1.01
C THR A 642 -28.85 12.38 1.13
N TYR A 643 -29.34 12.55 2.36
CA TYR A 643 -30.69 13.00 2.66
C TYR A 643 -30.70 14.51 2.85
N THR A 644 -31.48 15.22 2.04
CA THR A 644 -31.51 16.69 2.03
C THR A 644 -32.83 17.22 2.56
N GLY A 645 -32.78 18.00 3.64
CA GLY A 645 -33.85 18.85 4.14
C GLY A 645 -33.66 20.31 3.71
N PRO A 646 -34.58 21.22 4.11
CA PRO A 646 -34.47 22.64 3.78
C PRO A 646 -33.20 23.31 4.34
N ASN A 647 -32.79 22.89 5.55
CA ASN A 647 -31.70 23.46 6.33
C ASN A 647 -30.74 22.39 6.87
N ASP A 648 -31.10 21.11 6.77
CA ASP A 648 -30.38 20.00 7.41
C ASP A 648 -30.09 18.89 6.41
N SER A 649 -28.90 18.30 6.47
CA SER A 649 -28.54 17.15 5.62
C SER A 649 -27.86 16.04 6.40
N PHE A 650 -28.25 14.79 6.14
CA PHE A 650 -27.51 13.61 6.60
C PHE A 650 -26.77 13.03 5.40
N ILE A 651 -25.45 12.90 5.51
CA ILE A 651 -24.57 12.35 4.49
C ILE A 651 -24.04 11.01 5.02
N ILE A 652 -24.40 9.92 4.36
CA ILE A 652 -23.94 8.57 4.69
C ILE A 652 -22.97 8.13 3.60
N THR A 653 -21.69 8.00 3.93
CA THR A 653 -20.69 7.39 3.05
C THR A 653 -20.69 5.88 3.31
N PHE A 654 -20.59 5.06 2.26
CA PHE A 654 -20.48 3.60 2.39
C PHE A 654 -19.05 3.17 2.11
N THR A 655 -18.40 2.56 3.10
CA THR A 655 -17.03 2.04 3.00
C THR A 655 -17.04 0.52 2.87
N CYS A 656 -16.28 -0.01 1.92
CA CYS A 656 -16.10 -1.45 1.75
C CYS A 656 -15.52 -2.08 3.03
N ASN A 657 -16.20 -3.10 3.54
CA ASN A 657 -15.74 -3.94 4.66
C ASN A 657 -16.28 -5.36 4.46
N GLY A 658 -15.58 -6.40 4.91
CA GLY A 658 -16.07 -7.79 4.83
C GLY A 658 -17.34 -8.11 5.65
N SER A 659 -17.95 -7.12 6.29
CA SER A 659 -19.17 -7.24 7.10
C SER A 659 -20.43 -7.17 6.24
N TYR A 660 -21.33 -8.14 6.40
CA TYR A 660 -22.64 -8.18 5.74
C TYR A 660 -23.77 -8.38 6.77
N PRO A 661 -24.83 -7.54 6.77
CA PRO A 661 -25.05 -6.38 5.91
C PRO A 661 -24.18 -5.17 6.28
N GLY A 662 -23.64 -5.08 7.50
CA GLY A 662 -22.69 -4.05 7.93
C GLY A 662 -23.09 -3.26 9.19
N GLU A 663 -22.38 -2.16 9.46
CA GLU A 663 -22.56 -1.29 10.64
C GLU A 663 -22.45 0.20 10.27
N LEU A 664 -23.34 1.04 10.84
CA LEU A 664 -23.32 2.51 10.69
C LEU A 664 -22.63 3.17 11.89
N LYS A 665 -21.73 4.13 11.62
CA LYS A 665 -21.00 4.91 12.62
C LYS A 665 -21.14 6.41 12.38
N PHE A 666 -21.15 7.18 13.46
CA PHE A 666 -21.14 8.64 13.44
C PHE A 666 -19.71 9.14 13.20
N VAL A 667 -19.55 10.15 12.35
CA VAL A 667 -18.25 10.77 12.06
C VAL A 667 -18.17 12.14 12.73
N HIS A 668 -18.89 13.14 12.22
CA HIS A 668 -18.89 14.50 12.74
C HIS A 668 -20.15 15.30 12.32
N GLU A 669 -20.30 16.52 12.87
CA GLU A 669 -21.32 17.50 12.49
C GLU A 669 -20.65 18.80 12.02
N GLU A 670 -21.19 19.42 10.97
CA GLU A 670 -20.82 20.76 10.51
C GLU A 670 -22.02 21.71 10.67
N MET A 671 -21.81 22.83 11.35
CA MET A 671 -22.82 23.85 11.59
C MET A 671 -22.41 25.19 10.99
N ASN A 672 -23.26 25.76 10.15
CA ASN A 672 -23.14 27.15 9.72
C ASN A 672 -24.35 27.96 10.21
N SER A 673 -24.18 28.61 11.36
CA SER A 673 -25.21 29.44 12.00
C SER A 673 -25.66 30.64 11.18
N ALA A 674 -24.82 31.13 10.23
CA ALA A 674 -25.17 32.26 9.39
C ALA A 674 -26.13 31.89 8.25
N ARG A 675 -26.07 30.63 7.77
CA ARG A 675 -26.95 30.09 6.72
C ARG A 675 -28.02 29.15 7.25
N ASN A 676 -28.04 28.90 8.57
CA ASN A 676 -28.85 27.84 9.20
C ASN A 676 -28.67 26.49 8.49
N ILE A 677 -27.44 26.14 8.12
CA ILE A 677 -27.13 24.84 7.49
C ILE A 677 -26.52 23.94 8.55
N HIS A 678 -27.08 22.74 8.71
CA HIS A 678 -26.54 21.70 9.59
C HIS A 678 -26.33 20.40 8.81
N ASN A 679 -25.08 19.95 8.69
CA ASN A 679 -24.75 18.70 8.04
C ASN A 679 -24.22 17.69 9.04
N THR A 680 -24.70 16.46 8.95
CA THR A 680 -24.24 15.35 9.80
C THR A 680 -23.68 14.25 8.92
N TYR A 681 -22.47 13.82 9.22
CA TYR A 681 -21.74 12.84 8.43
C TYR A 681 -21.68 11.50 9.18
N PHE A 682 -22.02 10.43 8.46
CA PHE A 682 -21.98 9.06 8.92
C PHE A 682 -21.15 8.20 7.95
N ASN A 683 -20.59 7.12 8.47
CA ASN A 683 -19.93 6.10 7.66
C ASN A 683 -20.58 4.73 7.90
N PHE A 684 -20.98 4.04 6.83
CA PHE A 684 -21.56 2.70 6.85
C PHE A 684 -20.55 1.69 6.29
N TYR A 685 -20.03 0.82 7.14
CA TYR A 685 -19.10 -0.24 6.75
C TYR A 685 -19.86 -1.47 6.26
N THR A 686 -19.75 -1.82 4.97
CA THR A 686 -20.51 -2.92 4.35
C THR A 686 -19.79 -3.58 3.18
N ALA A 687 -20.04 -4.87 2.98
CA ALA A 687 -19.56 -5.61 1.80
C ALA A 687 -20.24 -5.17 0.50
N LEU A 688 -21.38 -4.48 0.59
CA LEU A 688 -22.14 -3.97 -0.57
C LEU A 688 -21.48 -2.78 -1.26
N ALA A 689 -20.54 -2.12 -0.58
CA ALA A 689 -19.79 -0.99 -1.11
C ALA A 689 -18.44 -1.41 -1.73
N CYS A 690 -18.13 -2.71 -1.73
CA CYS A 690 -16.87 -3.20 -2.30
C CYS A 690 -16.93 -3.17 -3.82
N PRO A 691 -15.98 -2.48 -4.49
CA PRO A 691 -15.88 -2.52 -5.94
C PRO A 691 -15.46 -3.91 -6.42
N PRO A 692 -15.90 -4.35 -7.61
CA PRO A 692 -15.36 -5.54 -8.24
C PRO A 692 -13.86 -5.35 -8.48
N VAL A 693 -13.07 -6.36 -8.11
CA VAL A 693 -11.64 -6.38 -8.45
C VAL A 693 -11.51 -6.86 -9.90
N PRO A 694 -10.74 -6.20 -10.77
CA PRO A 694 -10.42 -6.72 -12.10
C PRO A 694 -9.76 -8.09 -11.98
N VAL A 695 -10.26 -9.07 -12.72
CA VAL A 695 -9.69 -10.42 -12.76
C VAL A 695 -9.36 -10.77 -14.20
N ASP A 696 -8.13 -11.23 -14.44
CA ASP A 696 -7.72 -11.76 -15.73
C ASP A 696 -8.47 -13.08 -15.97
N CYS A 697 -9.29 -13.12 -17.02
CA CYS A 697 -10.05 -14.32 -17.38
C CYS A 697 -9.31 -15.20 -18.40
N GLU A 698 -8.09 -14.80 -18.76
CA GLU A 698 -7.16 -15.56 -19.57
C GLU A 698 -6.15 -16.27 -18.67
N VAL A 699 -5.71 -17.46 -19.09
CA VAL A 699 -4.69 -18.24 -18.37
C VAL A 699 -3.84 -19.03 -19.35
N THR A 700 -2.58 -19.26 -18.98
CA THR A 700 -1.68 -20.13 -19.75
C THR A 700 -1.30 -21.37 -18.95
N ASP A 701 -1.16 -22.51 -19.62
CA ASP A 701 -0.55 -23.70 -19.01
C ASP A 701 0.99 -23.70 -19.10
N SER A 702 1.61 -24.78 -18.61
CA SER A 702 3.07 -24.97 -18.62
C SER A 702 3.67 -25.14 -20.02
N ASP A 703 2.84 -25.49 -21.01
CA ASP A 703 3.26 -25.69 -22.40
C ASP A 703 3.11 -24.40 -23.23
N GLY A 704 2.57 -23.34 -22.62
CA GLY A 704 2.31 -22.05 -23.27
C GLY A 704 1.02 -22.03 -24.07
N ASN A 705 0.11 -23.01 -23.89
CA ASN A 705 -1.23 -22.90 -24.45
C ASN A 705 -2.00 -21.83 -23.67
N GLU A 706 -2.75 -21.02 -24.41
CA GLU A 706 -3.54 -19.90 -23.90
C GLU A 706 -5.02 -20.28 -23.92
N TYR A 707 -5.71 -20.01 -22.82
CA TYR A 707 -7.12 -20.30 -22.62
C TYR A 707 -7.83 -19.01 -22.21
N ASP A 708 -8.94 -18.71 -22.88
CA ASP A 708 -9.76 -17.52 -22.61
C ASP A 708 -11.17 -17.95 -22.16
N LEU A 709 -11.54 -17.56 -20.93
CA LEU A 709 -12.86 -17.82 -20.35
C LEU A 709 -13.76 -16.56 -20.35
N SER A 710 -13.32 -15.47 -20.98
CA SER A 710 -14.01 -14.17 -20.94
C SER A 710 -15.45 -14.24 -21.44
N ASP A 711 -15.71 -15.04 -22.50
CA ASP A 711 -17.04 -15.25 -23.07
C ASP A 711 -18.05 -15.92 -22.11
N LEU A 712 -17.58 -16.56 -21.03
CA LEU A 712 -18.44 -17.13 -20.00
C LEU A 712 -18.91 -16.10 -18.97
N SER A 713 -18.41 -14.87 -19.04
CA SER A 713 -18.77 -13.79 -18.12
C SER A 713 -20.13 -13.20 -18.52
N ARG A 714 -21.12 -13.22 -17.61
CA ARG A 714 -22.49 -12.73 -17.90
C ARG A 714 -22.85 -11.50 -17.07
N ASP A 715 -23.37 -10.46 -17.73
CA ASP A 715 -23.73 -9.19 -17.07
C ASP A 715 -25.16 -9.14 -16.50
N HIS A 716 -26.10 -9.87 -17.10
CA HIS A 716 -27.52 -9.74 -16.80
C HIS A 716 -28.14 -10.98 -16.16
N GLU A 717 -27.65 -12.15 -16.52
CA GLU A 717 -28.19 -13.42 -16.07
C GLU A 717 -27.08 -14.32 -15.51
N PRO A 718 -27.29 -14.94 -14.33
CA PRO A 718 -26.31 -15.86 -13.78
C PRO A 718 -26.31 -17.18 -14.55
N TRP A 719 -25.22 -17.94 -14.45
CA TRP A 719 -25.27 -19.36 -14.75
C TRP A 719 -26.01 -20.09 -13.63
N ILE A 720 -26.92 -20.99 -14.00
CA ILE A 720 -27.64 -21.86 -13.07
C ILE A 720 -27.02 -23.25 -13.18
N ALA A 721 -26.37 -23.70 -12.12
CA ALA A 721 -25.75 -25.02 -12.11
C ALA A 721 -26.81 -26.12 -11.94
N LEU A 722 -26.65 -27.21 -12.69
CA LEU A 722 -27.48 -28.40 -12.58
C LEU A 722 -27.09 -29.18 -11.30
N ASP A 723 -27.96 -29.18 -10.30
CA ASP A 723 -27.79 -30.04 -9.11
C ASP A 723 -28.26 -31.47 -9.45
N THR A 724 -27.33 -32.42 -9.55
CA THR A 724 -27.63 -33.84 -9.83
C THR A 724 -27.86 -34.67 -8.56
N THR A 725 -27.77 -34.05 -7.38
CA THR A 725 -27.95 -34.72 -6.08
C THR A 725 -29.42 -34.91 -5.74
N THR A 726 -29.71 -35.74 -4.74
CA THR A 726 -31.09 -35.98 -4.27
C THR A 726 -31.78 -34.74 -3.68
N ASP A 727 -31.01 -33.68 -3.36
CA ASP A 727 -31.51 -32.42 -2.80
C ASP A 727 -31.76 -31.34 -3.86
N ALA A 728 -31.64 -31.66 -5.16
CA ALA A 728 -31.81 -30.72 -6.26
C ALA A 728 -33.15 -29.95 -6.23
N LYS A 729 -34.21 -30.54 -5.68
CA LYS A 729 -35.52 -29.88 -5.54
C LYS A 729 -35.57 -28.85 -4.40
N LYS A 730 -34.58 -28.83 -3.50
CA LYS A 730 -34.57 -27.99 -2.29
C LYS A 730 -33.64 -26.79 -2.39
N ARG A 731 -32.77 -26.73 -3.41
CA ARG A 731 -31.78 -25.68 -3.57
C ARG A 731 -31.46 -25.41 -5.03
N THR A 732 -31.02 -24.20 -5.31
CA THR A 732 -30.53 -23.77 -6.63
C THR A 732 -29.19 -23.08 -6.46
N PHE A 733 -28.23 -23.42 -7.31
CA PHE A 733 -26.91 -22.81 -7.32
C PHE A 733 -26.80 -21.84 -8.48
N TYR A 734 -26.34 -20.63 -8.18
CA TYR A 734 -26.06 -19.58 -9.13
C TYR A 734 -24.57 -19.29 -9.10
N LEU A 735 -23.95 -19.16 -10.27
CA LEU A 735 -22.56 -18.79 -10.41
C LEU A 735 -22.37 -17.84 -11.59
N ASN A 736 -21.26 -17.11 -11.56
CA ASN A 736 -20.75 -16.36 -12.71
C ASN A 736 -19.27 -16.70 -12.89
N VAL A 737 -18.68 -16.35 -14.04
CA VAL A 737 -17.27 -16.61 -14.36
C VAL A 737 -16.55 -15.27 -14.49
N CYS A 738 -15.45 -15.09 -13.74
CA CYS A 738 -14.61 -13.89 -13.76
C CYS A 738 -15.32 -12.53 -13.52
N ARG A 739 -16.61 -12.52 -13.17
CA ARG A 739 -17.42 -11.33 -12.87
C ARG A 739 -18.38 -11.59 -11.73
N PRO A 740 -18.70 -10.60 -10.88
CA PRO A 740 -19.70 -10.79 -9.83
C PRO A 740 -21.04 -11.27 -10.37
N LEU A 741 -21.78 -12.00 -9.54
CA LEU A 741 -23.15 -12.39 -9.87
C LEU A 741 -24.01 -11.13 -10.09
N PRO A 742 -24.85 -11.12 -11.13
CA PRO A 742 -25.91 -10.12 -11.22
C PRO A 742 -26.85 -10.26 -10.01
N TYR A 743 -27.63 -9.21 -9.72
CA TYR A 743 -28.54 -9.23 -8.58
C TYR A 743 -29.58 -10.35 -8.71
N ILE A 744 -29.59 -11.27 -7.76
CA ILE A 744 -30.56 -12.37 -7.68
C ILE A 744 -31.40 -12.17 -6.43
N PRO A 745 -32.73 -11.99 -6.55
CA PRO A 745 -33.61 -11.85 -5.40
C PRO A 745 -33.44 -12.98 -4.39
N GLY A 746 -33.07 -12.59 -3.17
CA GLY A 746 -32.85 -13.49 -2.04
C GLY A 746 -31.43 -14.05 -1.92
N CYS A 747 -30.53 -13.84 -2.87
CA CYS A 747 -29.09 -14.08 -2.65
C CYS A 747 -28.44 -12.87 -1.94
N PRO A 748 -27.34 -13.06 -1.20
CA PRO A 748 -26.53 -11.95 -0.72
C PRO A 748 -26.06 -11.10 -1.91
N ALA A 749 -26.05 -9.77 -1.76
CA ALA A 749 -25.54 -8.87 -2.79
C ALA A 749 -24.07 -8.50 -2.49
N GLY A 750 -23.40 -7.89 -3.47
CA GLY A 750 -21.98 -7.54 -3.43
C GLY A 750 -21.18 -8.28 -4.52
N VAL A 751 -19.86 -8.37 -4.34
CA VAL A 751 -18.91 -8.96 -5.31
C VAL A 751 -18.88 -10.50 -5.32
N ILE A 752 -20.01 -11.15 -5.02
CA ILE A 752 -20.08 -12.61 -4.89
C ILE A 752 -19.96 -13.32 -6.24
N GLY A 753 -19.19 -14.41 -6.31
CA GLY A 753 -19.06 -15.23 -7.52
C GLY A 753 -20.02 -16.41 -7.57
N ALA A 754 -20.49 -16.87 -6.41
CA ALA A 754 -21.44 -17.97 -6.30
C ALA A 754 -22.40 -17.80 -5.11
N CYS A 755 -23.65 -18.21 -5.31
CA CYS A 755 -24.71 -18.22 -4.30
C CYS A 755 -25.48 -19.54 -4.35
N VAL A 756 -25.87 -20.05 -3.18
CA VAL A 756 -26.92 -21.07 -3.08
C VAL A 756 -28.19 -20.48 -2.49
N LYS A 757 -29.31 -20.75 -3.14
CA LYS A 757 -30.65 -20.38 -2.66
C LYS A 757 -31.42 -21.63 -2.26
N TYR A 758 -31.86 -21.68 -1.01
CA TYR A 758 -32.83 -22.64 -0.48
C TYR A 758 -34.22 -21.98 -0.42
N ALA A 759 -35.26 -22.75 -0.09
CA ALA A 759 -36.62 -22.23 0.04
C ALA A 759 -36.75 -21.02 1.01
N ASN A 760 -36.02 -21.04 2.13
CA ASN A 760 -36.18 -20.05 3.22
C ASN A 760 -34.90 -19.25 3.52
N LYS A 761 -33.78 -19.55 2.87
CA LYS A 761 -32.49 -18.90 3.13
C LYS A 761 -31.59 -18.97 1.90
N SER A 762 -30.59 -18.12 1.85
CA SER A 762 -29.49 -18.19 0.90
C SER A 762 -28.16 -18.12 1.61
N GLN A 763 -27.10 -18.50 0.92
CA GLN A 763 -25.73 -18.40 1.42
C GLN A 763 -24.79 -17.93 0.31
N ASN A 764 -23.86 -17.06 0.68
CA ASN A 764 -22.71 -16.72 -0.14
C ASN A 764 -21.73 -17.90 -0.14
N LEU A 765 -21.38 -18.39 -1.34
CA LEU A 765 -20.46 -19.52 -1.51
C LEU A 765 -19.04 -19.12 -1.92
N GLY A 766 -18.79 -17.83 -2.10
CA GLY A 766 -17.48 -17.29 -2.40
C GLY A 766 -17.55 -15.98 -3.16
N VAL A 767 -16.50 -15.18 -2.98
CA VAL A 767 -16.22 -13.92 -3.65
C VAL A 767 -15.18 -14.15 -4.75
N ILE A 768 -15.24 -13.35 -5.80
CA ILE A 768 -14.29 -13.39 -6.92
C ILE A 768 -13.04 -12.62 -6.53
N GLN A 769 -11.90 -13.31 -6.53
CA GLN A 769 -10.62 -12.75 -6.05
C GLN A 769 -9.38 -13.29 -6.78
N ILE A 770 -9.52 -14.32 -7.63
CA ILE A 770 -8.40 -15.08 -8.17
C ILE A 770 -8.67 -15.38 -9.65
N SER A 771 -7.63 -15.25 -10.46
CA SER A 771 -7.66 -15.59 -11.89
C SER A 771 -7.74 -17.12 -12.09
N PRO A 772 -8.20 -17.60 -13.26
CA PRO A 772 -8.20 -19.03 -13.57
C PRO A 772 -6.81 -19.65 -13.48
N GLN A 773 -6.76 -20.95 -13.15
CA GLN A 773 -5.53 -21.73 -13.08
C GLN A 773 -5.62 -22.91 -14.04
N ALA A 774 -4.59 -23.09 -14.87
CA ALA A 774 -4.49 -24.24 -15.76
C ALA A 774 -3.72 -25.38 -15.08
N ALA A 775 -4.27 -26.60 -15.17
CA ALA A 775 -3.61 -27.83 -14.76
C ALA A 775 -2.80 -28.43 -15.93
N THR A 776 -1.88 -29.34 -15.60
CA THR A 776 -1.01 -30.01 -16.60
C THR A 776 -1.76 -30.93 -17.56
N ASP A 777 -3.00 -31.30 -17.23
CA ASP A 777 -3.87 -32.13 -18.08
C ASP A 777 -4.76 -31.29 -19.02
N GLY A 778 -4.58 -29.97 -19.06
CA GLY A 778 -5.37 -29.04 -19.86
C GLY A 778 -6.72 -28.66 -19.24
N SER A 779 -7.04 -29.16 -18.03
CA SER A 779 -8.22 -28.69 -17.29
C SER A 779 -7.96 -27.32 -16.67
N LEU A 780 -9.00 -26.48 -16.61
CA LEU A 780 -8.91 -25.16 -15.98
C LEU A 780 -9.73 -25.16 -14.70
N THR A 781 -9.27 -24.43 -13.70
CA THR A 781 -9.96 -24.31 -12.41
C THR A 781 -10.05 -22.85 -11.99
N ILE A 782 -11.23 -22.43 -11.54
CA ILE A 782 -11.43 -21.15 -10.84
C ILE A 782 -11.86 -21.44 -9.41
N LEU A 783 -11.32 -20.69 -8.44
CA LEU A 783 -11.61 -20.83 -7.02
C LEU A 783 -12.15 -19.52 -6.43
N TYR A 784 -13.38 -19.56 -5.93
CA TYR A 784 -14.00 -18.48 -5.15
C TYR A 784 -13.85 -18.77 -3.66
N LEU A 785 -13.32 -17.81 -2.92
CA LEU A 785 -13.00 -17.93 -1.49
C LEU A 785 -13.89 -17.00 -0.65
N SER A 786 -13.78 -17.07 0.67
CA SER A 786 -14.41 -16.10 1.59
C SER A 786 -15.95 -16.03 1.51
N GLY A 787 -16.61 -17.17 1.35
CA GLY A 787 -18.06 -17.27 1.50
C GLY A 787 -18.54 -17.16 2.97
N ASP A 788 -19.83 -17.41 3.19
CA ASP A 788 -20.42 -17.40 4.52
C ASP A 788 -19.77 -18.43 5.45
N LYS A 789 -19.83 -18.19 6.76
CA LYS A 789 -19.32 -19.15 7.76
C LYS A 789 -20.11 -20.46 7.68
N CYS A 790 -19.39 -21.57 7.54
CA CYS A 790 -19.92 -22.92 7.60
C CYS A 790 -19.51 -23.60 8.93
N LYS A 791 -19.63 -24.93 9.02
CA LYS A 791 -19.28 -25.67 10.25
C LYS A 791 -17.80 -25.44 10.61
N ASP A 792 -17.49 -25.52 11.91
CA ASP A 792 -16.12 -25.43 12.45
C ASP A 792 -15.38 -24.09 12.21
N LYS A 793 -16.12 -22.98 12.16
CA LYS A 793 -15.58 -21.61 11.91
C LYS A 793 -14.89 -21.46 10.54
N GLN A 794 -15.05 -22.42 9.63
CA GLN A 794 -14.58 -22.32 8.25
C GLN A 794 -15.54 -21.45 7.43
N GLN A 795 -15.12 -21.08 6.21
CA GLN A 795 -15.94 -20.34 5.24
C GLN A 795 -16.22 -21.21 4.03
N TYR A 796 -17.36 -20.99 3.37
CA TYR A 796 -17.63 -21.61 2.07
C TYR A 796 -16.60 -21.15 1.03
N SER A 797 -16.29 -22.07 0.10
CA SER A 797 -15.55 -21.80 -1.12
C SER A 797 -16.19 -22.57 -2.27
N THR A 798 -16.05 -22.06 -3.49
CA THR A 798 -16.58 -22.68 -4.72
C THR A 798 -15.44 -22.94 -5.68
N ARG A 799 -15.28 -24.18 -6.13
CA ARG A 799 -14.33 -24.54 -7.18
C ARG A 799 -15.11 -24.91 -8.45
N ILE A 800 -14.81 -24.23 -9.55
CA ILE A 800 -15.37 -24.52 -10.88
C ILE A 800 -14.25 -25.16 -11.69
N ILE A 801 -14.51 -26.31 -12.30
CA ILE A 801 -13.56 -27.04 -13.14
C ILE A 801 -14.10 -27.00 -14.58
N PHE A 802 -13.31 -26.48 -15.50
CA PHE A 802 -13.60 -26.46 -16.93
C PHE A 802 -12.80 -27.56 -17.61
N GLN A 803 -13.50 -28.35 -18.42
CA GLN A 803 -12.91 -29.43 -19.19
C GLN A 803 -13.46 -29.30 -20.62
N CYS A 804 -12.55 -29.07 -21.57
CA CYS A 804 -12.87 -28.94 -22.98
C CYS A 804 -13.18 -30.30 -23.61
#